data_AF-A0A2V9YCI9-F1
#
_entry.id   AF-A0A2V9YCI9-F1
#
_cell.length_a   1.000
_cell.length_b   1.000
_cell.length_c   1.000
_cell.angle_alpha   90.00
_cell.angle_beta   90.00
_cell.angle_gamma   90.00
#
_symmetry.space_group_name_H-M   'P 1'
#
loop_
_entity.id
_entity.type
_entity.pdbx_description
1 polymer ?
#
loop_
_entity_poly.entity_id
_entity_poly.type
_entity_poly.pdbx_seq_one_letter_code
_entity_poly.pdbx_strand_id
1 'polypeptide(L)'
;MKEKLRSLWQKLFGDSVRAFGVVSLVFLASMAIAPAKNFFSEWRHYQHGYLSVIRNRSDANTLRRHFQGGIQQIWLPDLGVVDRCTSCHVGLKEPTLTDVAQQPYRKHPVIPHNLDQFGCTICHRGQGAATTLAEAHSSTLAWEQPILPAKFVESSCGQCHRGPLQGTPQLNLGRNLLSRSGCVHCHAVKLPDGSTVKATDDPPSLSHIADKTTREWIYAWLKDPQAYAVTSTMPNFKLGDADARDISAFLIANSTPVPGDNVTLPAKASSDPIAGASLYGESFCASCHAVQNAAGNVVGGDVGPELTRIGSKVKPEWLQAWVQNPRVYDPPTGMPHYRFSDSQVATLTGFLLAKTDSDLLANVHLDAATPEQIAHGKRLVSDYGCGSCHEIAEVKKPENFAPELSRIGSKPITQLIFLQGMQHTLPDYIAGKIKQPRAFAPGLKMPQYTLTPTQIDALTTALLSLNDRSYSLPPSLAVAAPPESDYQPAGKAGKLMTDLACFSCHRINGHGGDMAPDLTWEGSSVQREWLVQFFKNPGTLRPALIRRMPKFNLTDGEVSELTDYIMTVYQSPSVDRDSMPLSGYSQGEIELGKQLFYGKYSCQGCHIVDTKTDKGYIGPTLTQVGSRLTAAWIYQWMKNPQALRPGTIEPNRAMSDEDAQALTAFLISQKGGGKQEAAKK
;
A
#
# COMPACT_ATOMS: atom_id res chain seq x y z
N MET A 1 -28.06 14.36 66.17
CA MET A 1 -26.75 14.47 65.47
C MET A 1 -25.89 15.60 66.02
N LYS A 2 -26.42 16.82 66.21
CA LYS A 2 -25.68 17.99 66.75
C LYS A 2 -25.10 17.81 68.16
N GLU A 3 -25.84 17.24 69.12
CA GLU A 3 -25.29 17.03 70.48
C GLU A 3 -24.16 15.98 70.55
N LYS A 4 -24.28 14.90 69.77
CA LYS A 4 -23.21 13.89 69.67
C LYS A 4 -21.92 14.49 69.09
N LEU A 5 -22.04 15.34 68.06
CA LEU A 5 -20.91 16.09 67.49
C LEU A 5 -20.31 17.08 68.49
N ARG A 6 -21.14 17.79 69.25
CA ARG A 6 -20.68 18.76 70.27
C ARG A 6 -19.95 18.07 71.43
N SER A 7 -20.48 16.95 71.91
CA SER A 7 -19.85 16.11 72.93
C SER A 7 -18.53 15.51 72.45
N LEU A 8 -18.46 15.07 71.19
CA LEU A 8 -17.22 14.56 70.59
C LEU A 8 -16.16 15.67 70.45
N TRP A 9 -16.59 16.87 70.03
CA TRP A 9 -15.70 18.02 69.87
C TRP A 9 -15.13 18.49 71.22
N GLN A 10 -15.96 18.49 72.27
CA GLN A 10 -15.52 18.82 73.63
C GLN A 10 -14.61 17.74 74.24
N LYS A 11 -14.77 16.46 73.85
CA LYS A 11 -13.85 15.38 74.24
C LYS A 11 -12.51 15.44 73.53
N LEU A 12 -12.48 15.82 72.25
CA LEU A 12 -11.28 15.83 71.42
C LEU A 12 -10.51 17.16 71.49
N PHE A 13 -11.20 18.29 71.69
CA PHE A 13 -10.63 19.65 71.63
C PHE A 13 -11.01 20.53 72.83
N GLY A 14 -11.52 19.94 73.92
CA GLY A 14 -12.00 20.70 75.09
C GLY A 14 -10.91 21.36 75.95
N ASP A 15 -9.64 20.97 75.78
CA ASP A 15 -8.48 21.64 76.38
C ASP A 15 -7.29 21.64 75.39
N SER A 16 -6.29 22.48 75.65
CA SER A 16 -5.14 22.68 74.75
C SER A 16 -4.27 21.42 74.60
N VAL A 17 -4.18 20.58 75.63
CA VAL A 17 -3.39 19.33 75.61
C VAL A 17 -4.07 18.29 74.73
N ARG A 18 -5.39 18.12 74.86
CA ARG A 18 -6.20 17.24 74.02
C ARG A 18 -6.24 17.72 72.58
N ALA A 19 -6.42 19.02 72.35
CA ALA A 19 -6.37 19.61 71.01
C ALA A 19 -5.02 19.37 70.33
N PHE A 20 -3.91 19.59 71.04
CA PHE A 20 -2.56 19.31 70.54
C PHE A 20 -2.35 17.81 70.25
N GLY A 21 -2.79 16.93 71.15
CA GLY A 21 -2.71 15.48 70.95
C GLY A 21 -3.51 14.99 69.73
N VAL A 22 -4.74 15.49 69.54
CA VAL A 22 -5.59 15.12 68.40
C VAL A 22 -5.01 15.66 67.08
N VAL A 23 -4.58 16.92 67.03
CA VAL A 23 -3.93 17.49 65.83
C VAL A 23 -2.64 16.76 65.50
N SER A 24 -1.83 16.41 66.51
CA SER A 24 -0.59 15.64 66.32
C SER A 24 -0.87 14.24 65.77
N LEU A 25 -1.92 13.56 66.26
CA LEU A 25 -2.35 12.26 65.73
C LEU A 25 -2.88 12.36 64.29
N VAL A 26 -3.67 13.39 63.97
CA VAL A 26 -4.15 13.64 62.61
C VAL A 26 -2.98 13.95 61.68
N PHE A 27 -2.02 14.75 62.13
CA PHE A 27 -0.82 15.07 61.37
C PHE A 27 0.03 13.82 61.14
N LEU A 28 0.28 13.02 62.17
CA LEU A 28 1.03 11.77 62.05
C LEU A 28 0.31 10.75 61.15
N ALA A 29 -1.01 10.62 61.27
CA ALA A 29 -1.82 9.82 60.36
C ALA A 29 -1.70 10.33 58.92
N SER A 30 -1.75 11.65 58.70
CA SER A 30 -1.59 12.23 57.36
C SER A 30 -0.18 12.04 56.78
N MET A 31 0.87 12.14 57.62
CA MET A 31 2.25 11.85 57.23
C MET A 31 2.45 10.37 56.89
N ALA A 32 1.72 9.46 57.55
CA ALA A 32 1.79 8.02 57.27
C ALA A 32 1.12 7.63 55.93
N ILE A 33 0.19 8.45 55.40
CA ILE A 33 -0.51 8.17 54.13
C ILE A 33 0.48 8.09 52.95
N ALA A 34 1.42 9.02 52.82
CA ALA A 34 2.33 9.04 51.68
C ALA A 34 3.30 7.84 51.64
N PRO A 35 4.00 7.47 52.74
CA PRO A 35 4.79 6.24 52.82
C PRO A 35 3.94 5.00 52.60
N ALA A 36 2.73 4.93 53.17
CA ALA A 36 1.83 3.79 52.96
C ALA A 36 1.43 3.66 51.48
N LYS A 37 1.02 4.76 50.83
CA LYS A 37 0.68 4.76 49.40
C LYS A 37 1.85 4.33 48.51
N ASN A 38 3.08 4.76 48.84
CA ASN A 38 4.28 4.33 48.14
C ASN A 38 4.61 2.84 48.39
N PHE A 39 4.43 2.36 49.63
CA PHE A 39 4.69 0.97 49.98
C PHE A 39 3.71 0.00 49.32
N PHE A 40 2.43 0.38 49.22
CA PHE A 40 1.36 -0.39 48.59
C PHE A 40 1.13 -0.03 47.11
N SER A 41 2.11 0.58 46.45
CA SER A 41 1.98 0.94 45.03
C SER A 41 1.87 -0.30 44.14
N GLU A 42 0.99 -0.25 43.13
CA GLU A 42 0.68 -1.37 42.23
C GLU A 42 1.92 -1.93 41.52
N TRP A 43 2.84 -1.08 41.06
CA TRP A 43 4.06 -1.50 40.36
C TRP A 43 4.93 -2.47 41.18
N ARG A 44 4.96 -2.33 42.52
CA ARG A 44 5.70 -3.25 43.41
C ARG A 44 5.13 -4.66 43.35
N HIS A 45 3.80 -4.78 43.26
CA HIS A 45 3.13 -6.08 43.17
C HIS A 45 3.56 -6.84 41.91
N TYR A 46 3.64 -6.15 40.76
CA TYR A 46 4.12 -6.76 39.52
C TYR A 46 5.60 -7.17 39.60
N GLN A 47 6.45 -6.35 40.21
CA GLN A 47 7.86 -6.71 40.42
C GLN A 47 8.04 -7.94 41.32
N HIS A 48 7.29 -8.02 42.43
CA HIS A 48 7.29 -9.22 43.28
C HIS A 48 6.73 -10.45 42.55
N GLY A 49 5.69 -10.27 41.73
CA GLY A 49 5.13 -11.34 40.91
C GLY A 49 6.15 -11.88 39.89
N TYR A 50 6.91 -11.00 39.23
CA TYR A 50 7.99 -11.42 38.33
C TYR A 50 9.04 -12.28 39.04
N LEU A 51 9.50 -11.85 40.22
CA LEU A 51 10.46 -12.61 41.03
C LEU A 51 9.92 -14.00 41.44
N SER A 52 8.61 -14.12 41.62
CA SER A 52 7.93 -15.40 41.85
C SER A 52 7.97 -16.29 40.61
N VAL A 53 7.64 -15.73 39.43
CA VAL A 53 7.62 -16.45 38.14
C VAL A 53 9.00 -17.02 37.80
N ILE A 54 10.07 -16.25 38.01
CA ILE A 54 11.42 -16.70 37.62
C ILE A 54 12.07 -17.63 38.64
N ARG A 55 11.52 -17.76 39.87
CA ARG A 55 12.19 -18.40 41.01
C ARG A 55 12.65 -19.84 40.73
N ASN A 56 11.84 -20.60 40.01
CA ASN A 56 12.05 -22.05 39.80
C ASN A 56 12.66 -22.37 38.43
N ARG A 57 13.10 -21.36 37.68
CA ARG A 57 13.71 -21.56 36.36
C ARG A 57 15.19 -21.91 36.49
N SER A 58 15.73 -22.65 35.52
CA SER A 58 17.16 -22.98 35.47
C SER A 58 18.06 -21.74 35.31
N ASP A 59 17.54 -20.68 34.70
CA ASP A 59 18.20 -19.40 34.45
C ASP A 59 17.89 -18.32 35.51
N ALA A 60 17.22 -18.67 36.62
CA ALA A 60 16.75 -17.74 37.64
C ALA A 60 17.84 -16.80 38.18
N ASN A 61 19.06 -17.29 38.37
CA ASN A 61 20.19 -16.49 38.88
C ASN A 61 20.64 -15.41 37.89
N THR A 62 20.49 -15.65 36.59
CA THR A 62 20.81 -14.65 35.56
C THR A 62 19.69 -13.61 35.49
N LEU A 63 18.43 -14.05 35.44
CA LEU A 63 17.26 -13.16 35.43
C LEU A 63 17.20 -12.25 36.67
N ARG A 64 17.53 -12.77 37.86
CA ARG A 64 17.62 -11.96 39.09
C ARG A 64 18.73 -10.92 39.07
N ARG A 65 19.84 -11.19 38.38
CA ARG A 65 20.94 -10.21 38.23
C ARG A 65 20.57 -9.09 37.27
N HIS A 66 19.77 -9.38 36.25
CA HIS A 66 19.28 -8.38 35.30
C HIS A 66 18.11 -7.54 35.86
N PHE A 67 17.33 -8.11 36.78
CA PHE A 67 16.19 -7.42 37.39
C PHE A 67 16.61 -6.15 38.15
N GLN A 68 16.04 -5.01 37.76
CA GLN A 68 16.18 -3.73 38.44
C GLN A 68 14.86 -3.36 39.11
N GLY A 69 14.85 -3.39 40.45
CA GLY A 69 13.70 -3.00 41.25
C GLY A 69 13.49 -1.48 41.30
N GLY A 70 12.29 -1.05 41.68
CA GLY A 70 11.95 0.37 41.77
C GLY A 70 11.29 0.92 40.50
N ILE A 71 10.96 2.21 40.52
CA ILE A 71 10.41 2.89 39.34
C ILE A 71 11.52 3.07 38.32
N GLN A 72 11.31 2.49 37.14
CA GLN A 72 12.17 2.66 35.98
C GLN A 72 11.63 3.81 35.14
N GLN A 73 12.50 4.68 34.64
CA GLN A 73 12.11 5.80 33.80
C GLN A 73 13.04 5.96 32.61
N ILE A 74 12.46 5.97 31.42
CA ILE A 74 13.08 6.42 30.18
C ILE A 74 12.55 7.82 29.91
N TRP A 75 13.45 8.76 29.62
CA TRP A 75 13.11 10.15 29.31
C TRP A 75 13.64 10.53 27.93
N LEU A 76 12.72 10.93 27.06
CA LEU A 76 13.00 11.36 25.69
C LEU A 76 12.68 12.85 25.58
N PRO A 77 13.62 13.74 25.95
CA PRO A 77 13.36 15.18 26.04
C PRO A 77 12.96 15.78 24.70
N ASP A 78 13.61 15.39 23.61
CA ASP A 78 13.35 15.88 22.26
C ASP A 78 11.93 15.53 21.76
N LEU A 79 11.30 14.53 22.37
CA LEU A 79 9.94 14.08 22.07
C LEU A 79 8.92 14.48 23.15
N GLY A 80 9.38 15.04 24.28
CA GLY A 80 8.55 15.32 25.44
C GLY A 80 7.91 14.07 26.05
N VAL A 81 8.56 12.90 25.95
CA VAL A 81 7.97 11.61 26.37
C VAL A 81 8.69 11.05 27.60
N VAL A 82 7.92 10.88 28.68
CA VAL A 82 8.30 10.07 29.85
C VAL A 82 7.71 8.68 29.67
N ASP A 83 8.51 7.64 29.90
CA ASP A 83 8.06 6.25 29.91
C ASP A 83 8.50 5.53 31.18
N ARG A 84 7.54 4.95 31.91
CA ARG A 84 7.76 4.16 33.11
C ARG A 84 7.16 2.76 33.00
N CYS A 85 6.81 2.31 31.79
CA CYS A 85 6.14 1.03 31.55
C CYS A 85 7.00 -0.16 32.00
N THR A 86 8.33 -0.02 31.86
CA THR A 86 9.34 -0.98 32.34
C THR A 86 9.32 -1.18 33.87
N SER A 87 8.65 -0.32 34.64
CA SER A 87 8.46 -0.51 36.09
C SER A 87 7.57 -1.73 36.40
N CYS A 88 6.56 -1.99 35.56
CA CYS A 88 5.65 -3.13 35.71
C CYS A 88 5.99 -4.26 34.73
N HIS A 89 6.40 -3.93 33.51
CA HIS A 89 6.71 -4.89 32.45
C HIS A 89 8.19 -5.34 32.48
N VAL A 90 8.65 -5.83 33.63
CA VAL A 90 10.09 -6.10 33.86
C VAL A 90 10.67 -7.26 33.05
N GLY A 91 9.83 -8.13 32.45
CA GLY A 91 10.27 -9.26 31.64
C GLY A 91 10.56 -8.94 30.17
N LEU A 92 10.28 -7.71 29.71
CA LEU A 92 10.21 -7.40 28.28
C LEU A 92 11.53 -7.59 27.50
N LYS A 93 12.69 -7.45 28.16
CA LYS A 93 14.02 -7.56 27.52
C LYS A 93 14.63 -8.95 27.61
N GLU A 94 14.05 -9.86 28.40
CA GLU A 94 14.73 -11.11 28.74
C GLU A 94 14.58 -12.14 27.62
N PRO A 95 15.70 -12.56 26.97
CA PRO A 95 15.64 -13.41 25.79
C PRO A 95 15.13 -14.82 26.09
N THR A 96 15.35 -15.30 27.31
CA THR A 96 15.04 -16.67 27.75
C THR A 96 13.57 -16.85 28.16
N LEU A 97 12.80 -15.77 28.36
CA LEU A 97 11.38 -15.84 28.75
C LEU A 97 10.44 -16.13 27.57
N THR A 98 10.90 -16.92 26.59
CA THR A 98 10.09 -17.32 25.42
C THR A 98 8.87 -18.16 25.80
N ASP A 99 8.94 -18.87 26.91
CA ASP A 99 7.90 -19.76 27.44
C ASP A 99 6.88 -19.05 28.34
N VAL A 100 7.14 -17.80 28.73
CA VAL A 100 6.25 -17.04 29.62
C VAL A 100 5.20 -16.28 28.81
N ALA A 101 3.96 -16.75 28.83
CA ALA A 101 2.83 -16.10 28.17
C ALA A 101 2.10 -15.06 29.05
N GLN A 102 2.30 -15.10 30.37
CA GLN A 102 1.59 -14.25 31.34
C GLN A 102 2.01 -12.78 31.22
N GLN A 103 1.05 -11.88 31.01
CA GLN A 103 1.28 -10.43 31.12
C GLN A 103 1.34 -10.02 32.61
N PRO A 104 2.19 -9.06 33.00
CA PRO A 104 3.10 -8.24 32.17
C PRO A 104 4.52 -8.84 31.97
N TYR A 105 4.74 -10.11 32.29
CA TYR A 105 6.08 -10.75 32.33
C TYR A 105 6.54 -11.35 30.99
N ARG A 106 5.65 -11.36 30.00
CA ARG A 106 5.95 -11.83 28.65
C ARG A 106 7.03 -10.95 28.01
N LYS A 107 7.98 -11.58 27.32
CA LYS A 107 9.01 -10.86 26.56
C LYS A 107 8.41 -10.06 25.39
N HIS A 108 9.07 -8.98 25.02
CA HIS A 108 8.68 -8.21 23.85
C HIS A 108 8.98 -9.00 22.56
N PRO A 109 8.12 -8.92 21.52
CA PRO A 109 8.48 -9.38 20.17
C PRO A 109 9.74 -8.67 19.65
N VAL A 110 10.45 -9.28 18.71
CA VAL A 110 11.62 -8.61 18.10
C VAL A 110 11.14 -7.41 17.28
N ILE A 111 11.77 -6.26 17.48
CA ILE A 111 11.53 -5.02 16.73
C ILE A 111 12.87 -4.41 16.30
N PRO A 112 12.91 -3.61 15.21
CA PRO A 112 14.15 -3.02 14.70
C PRO A 112 14.66 -1.81 15.51
N HIS A 113 14.14 -1.58 16.72
CA HIS A 113 14.51 -0.48 17.60
C HIS A 113 14.84 -0.99 19.01
N ASN A 114 15.74 -0.29 19.71
CA ASN A 114 16.04 -0.59 21.11
C ASN A 114 15.00 0.04 22.04
N LEU A 115 14.42 -0.77 22.92
CA LEU A 115 13.42 -0.34 23.91
C LEU A 115 13.97 0.71 24.88
N ASP A 116 15.28 0.70 25.17
CA ASP A 116 15.90 1.69 26.06
C ASP A 116 16.04 3.08 25.44
N GLN A 117 16.03 3.15 24.10
CA GLN A 117 16.19 4.41 23.37
C GLN A 117 14.84 5.04 23.01
N PHE A 118 13.77 4.25 22.91
CA PHE A 118 12.46 4.73 22.45
C PHE A 118 11.34 4.55 23.49
N GLY A 119 11.55 3.76 24.54
CA GLY A 119 10.48 3.42 25.49
C GLY A 119 9.30 2.69 24.85
N CYS A 120 8.26 2.42 25.64
CA CYS A 120 7.05 1.74 25.19
C CYS A 120 6.02 2.74 24.63
N THR A 121 5.95 3.94 25.20
CA THR A 121 4.93 4.96 24.94
C THR A 121 5.02 5.51 23.51
N ILE A 122 6.22 5.53 22.91
CA ILE A 122 6.38 5.92 21.50
C ILE A 122 5.63 4.97 20.57
N CYS A 123 5.68 3.67 20.84
CA CYS A 123 5.06 2.65 20.01
C CYS A 123 3.60 2.40 20.39
N HIS A 124 3.31 2.33 21.70
CA HIS A 124 2.02 1.88 22.22
C HIS A 124 1.07 3.01 22.65
N ARG A 125 1.53 4.27 22.71
CA ARG A 125 0.83 5.37 23.40
C ARG A 125 0.59 5.03 24.88
N GLY A 126 -0.46 5.57 25.49
CA GLY A 126 -0.69 5.49 26.92
C GLY A 126 -0.03 6.65 27.69
N GLN A 127 -0.14 6.57 29.01
CA GLN A 127 0.40 7.58 29.91
C GLN A 127 1.70 7.10 30.53
N GLY A 128 2.81 7.30 29.82
CA GLY A 128 4.11 6.78 30.25
C GLY A 128 4.63 7.34 31.58
N ALA A 129 4.12 8.48 32.08
CA ALA A 129 4.46 8.98 33.42
C ALA A 129 3.71 8.28 34.56
N ALA A 130 2.62 7.56 34.26
CA ALA A 130 1.79 6.93 35.27
C ALA A 130 2.48 5.70 35.90
N THR A 131 2.11 5.41 37.14
CA THR A 131 2.63 4.26 37.91
C THR A 131 1.52 3.32 38.38
N THR A 132 0.30 3.54 37.89
CA THR A 132 -0.89 2.70 38.14
C THR A 132 -1.40 2.15 36.82
N LEU A 133 -2.01 0.98 36.84
CA LEU A 133 -2.51 0.33 35.63
C LEU A 133 -3.57 1.18 34.93
N ALA A 134 -4.52 1.71 35.70
CA ALA A 134 -5.65 2.46 35.17
C ALA A 134 -5.21 3.76 34.46
N GLU A 135 -4.31 4.53 35.08
CA GLU A 135 -3.81 5.78 34.50
C GLU A 135 -2.88 5.51 33.31
N ALA A 136 -2.04 4.47 33.37
CA ALA A 136 -1.10 4.17 32.29
C ALA A 136 -1.82 3.74 31.00
N HIS A 137 -2.92 2.98 31.12
CA HIS A 137 -3.56 2.30 29.99
C HIS A 137 -4.79 3.02 29.43
N SER A 138 -5.54 3.74 30.28
CA SER A 138 -6.85 4.30 29.92
C SER A 138 -6.80 5.81 29.74
N SER A 139 -7.74 6.35 28.95
CA SER A 139 -7.98 7.79 28.90
C SER A 139 -8.75 8.25 30.14
N THR A 140 -8.34 9.35 30.73
CA THR A 140 -9.07 10.08 31.78
C THR A 140 -9.37 11.51 31.28
N LEU A 141 -10.23 12.26 31.98
CA LEU A 141 -10.52 13.67 31.64
C LEU A 141 -9.27 14.57 31.62
N ALA A 142 -8.21 14.19 32.35
CA ALA A 142 -6.94 14.93 32.39
C ALA A 142 -5.87 14.36 31.44
N TRP A 143 -6.10 13.17 30.86
CA TRP A 143 -5.11 12.43 30.08
C TRP A 143 -5.81 11.65 28.96
N GLU A 144 -5.83 12.22 27.75
CA GLU A 144 -6.71 11.74 26.67
C GLU A 144 -6.11 10.63 25.78
N GLN A 145 -4.88 10.15 26.04
CA GLN A 145 -4.20 9.21 25.15
C GLN A 145 -4.11 7.79 25.73
N PRO A 146 -5.13 6.93 25.52
CA PRO A 146 -5.06 5.55 25.96
C PRO A 146 -3.99 4.77 25.18
N ILE A 147 -3.64 3.58 25.68
CA ILE A 147 -2.83 2.64 24.89
C ILE A 147 -3.57 2.30 23.60
N LEU A 148 -2.84 2.29 22.49
CA LEU A 148 -3.36 1.85 21.21
C LEU A 148 -3.76 0.37 21.26
N PRO A 149 -4.96 0.02 20.78
CA PRO A 149 -5.28 -1.36 20.47
C PRO A 149 -4.19 -1.97 19.57
N ALA A 150 -3.82 -3.23 19.83
CA ALA A 150 -2.68 -3.87 19.15
C ALA A 150 -2.75 -3.79 17.62
N LYS A 151 -3.96 -3.86 17.04
CA LYS A 151 -4.18 -3.73 15.59
C LYS A 151 -3.80 -2.37 14.99
N PHE A 152 -3.65 -1.33 15.80
CA PHE A 152 -3.29 0.04 15.36
C PHE A 152 -1.87 0.44 15.74
N VAL A 153 -1.07 -0.46 16.33
CA VAL A 153 0.29 -0.14 16.81
C VAL A 153 1.22 0.33 15.69
N GLU A 154 1.02 -0.17 14.47
CA GLU A 154 1.79 0.23 13.28
C GLU A 154 1.63 1.73 12.95
N SER A 155 0.55 2.38 13.43
CA SER A 155 0.37 3.83 13.27
C SER A 155 1.51 4.64 13.88
N SER A 156 2.16 4.09 14.92
CA SER A 156 3.30 4.73 15.58
C SER A 156 4.57 4.67 14.74
N CYS A 157 4.77 3.60 13.96
CA CYS A 157 5.88 3.51 13.00
C CYS A 157 5.77 4.64 11.95
N GLY A 158 4.54 4.94 11.53
CA GLY A 158 4.26 5.99 10.56
C GLY A 158 4.51 7.42 11.05
N GLN A 159 4.72 7.64 12.35
CA GLN A 159 5.11 8.95 12.88
C GLN A 159 6.49 9.35 12.36
N CYS A 160 7.44 8.41 12.36
CA CYS A 160 8.82 8.64 11.94
C CYS A 160 9.10 8.20 10.50
N HIS A 161 8.52 7.06 10.08
CA HIS A 161 8.75 6.50 8.75
C HIS A 161 7.72 7.00 7.75
N ARG A 162 8.13 7.89 6.85
CA ARG A 162 7.22 8.56 5.89
C ARG A 162 6.90 7.71 4.66
N GLY A 163 7.78 6.78 4.29
CA GLY A 163 7.58 5.86 3.16
C GLY A 163 7.03 4.48 3.58
N PRO A 164 6.83 3.56 2.61
CA PRO A 164 6.52 2.16 2.90
C PRO A 164 7.59 1.52 3.80
N LEU A 165 7.16 0.76 4.81
CA LEU A 165 8.05 0.14 5.78
C LEU A 165 7.83 -1.38 5.84
N GLN A 166 8.91 -2.15 5.76
CA GLN A 166 8.83 -3.60 5.87
C GLN A 166 8.36 -4.01 7.27
N GLY A 167 7.46 -4.99 7.34
CA GLY A 167 6.89 -5.46 8.62
C GLY A 167 5.71 -4.64 9.13
N THR A 168 5.25 -3.61 8.41
CA THR A 168 4.04 -2.85 8.74
C THR A 168 2.97 -2.93 7.64
N PRO A 169 2.40 -4.13 7.40
CA PRO A 169 1.42 -4.33 6.34
C PRO A 169 0.14 -3.52 6.53
N GLN A 170 -0.33 -3.27 7.76
CA GLN A 170 -1.54 -2.48 8.01
C GLN A 170 -1.32 -1.00 7.71
N LEU A 171 -0.18 -0.43 8.15
CA LEU A 171 0.17 0.95 7.84
C LEU A 171 0.35 1.17 6.33
N ASN A 172 1.07 0.26 5.66
CA ASN A 172 1.30 0.36 4.22
C ASN A 172 0.00 0.24 3.43
N LEU A 173 -0.87 -0.71 3.80
CA LEU A 173 -2.19 -0.85 3.19
C LEU A 173 -3.05 0.41 3.42
N GLY A 174 -3.06 0.96 4.63
CA GLY A 174 -3.81 2.17 4.94
C GLY A 174 -3.37 3.38 4.13
N ARG A 175 -2.05 3.59 3.98
CA ARG A 175 -1.49 4.65 3.14
C ARG A 175 -1.87 4.48 1.67
N ASN A 176 -1.78 3.25 1.16
CA ASN A 176 -2.21 2.96 -0.20
C ASN A 176 -3.71 3.22 -0.41
N LEU A 177 -4.56 2.78 0.52
CA LEU A 177 -6.01 3.00 0.44
C LEU A 177 -6.39 4.49 0.52
N LEU A 178 -5.69 5.32 1.30
CA LEU A 178 -5.95 6.76 1.36
C LEU A 178 -5.83 7.42 -0.02
N SER A 179 -4.80 7.04 -0.77
CA SER A 179 -4.56 7.53 -2.13
C SER A 179 -5.43 6.85 -3.18
N ARG A 180 -5.61 5.54 -3.10
CA ARG A 180 -6.28 4.73 -4.14
C ARG A 180 -7.81 4.74 -4.05
N SER A 181 -8.37 4.90 -2.85
CA SER A 181 -9.81 5.04 -2.68
C SER A 181 -10.28 6.48 -2.91
N GLY A 182 -9.43 7.37 -3.44
CA GLY A 182 -9.80 8.73 -3.77
C GLY A 182 -10.13 9.62 -2.56
N CYS A 183 -9.79 9.21 -1.33
CA CYS A 183 -10.10 9.99 -0.14
C CYS A 183 -9.48 11.39 -0.22
N VAL A 184 -8.29 11.48 -0.81
CA VAL A 184 -7.50 12.72 -0.96
C VAL A 184 -7.96 13.63 -2.11
N HIS A 185 -8.93 13.21 -2.94
CA HIS A 185 -9.61 14.15 -3.86
C HIS A 185 -10.47 15.16 -3.11
N CYS A 186 -11.07 14.74 -1.99
CA CYS A 186 -11.92 15.57 -1.14
C CYS A 186 -11.18 16.08 0.11
N HIS A 187 -10.40 15.21 0.76
CA HIS A 187 -9.70 15.52 2.00
C HIS A 187 -8.26 15.97 1.74
N ALA A 188 -7.91 17.20 2.11
CA ALA A 188 -6.53 17.61 2.10
C ALA A 188 -5.72 16.84 3.18
N VAL A 189 -4.58 16.28 2.77
CA VAL A 189 -3.63 15.60 3.66
C VAL A 189 -2.22 16.09 3.36
N LYS A 190 -1.79 17.09 4.11
CA LYS A 190 -0.42 17.60 4.07
C LYS A 190 0.46 16.67 4.91
N LEU A 191 1.63 16.33 4.42
CA LEU A 191 2.62 15.55 5.13
C LEU A 191 3.60 16.45 5.90
N PRO A 192 4.35 15.91 6.87
CA PRO A 192 5.31 16.68 7.66
C PRO A 192 6.42 17.38 6.87
N ASP A 193 6.73 16.94 5.65
CA ASP A 193 7.68 17.60 4.75
C ASP A 193 7.07 18.74 3.92
N GLY A 194 5.78 19.04 4.12
CA GLY A 194 5.03 20.06 3.38
C GLY A 194 4.46 19.57 2.06
N SER A 195 4.76 18.34 1.63
CA SER A 195 4.09 17.73 0.47
C SER A 195 2.64 17.36 0.80
N THR A 196 1.84 17.09 -0.22
CA THR A 196 0.45 16.63 -0.06
C THR A 196 0.33 15.22 -0.60
N VAL A 197 -0.39 14.35 0.10
CA VAL A 197 -0.70 13.01 -0.39
C VAL A 197 -1.49 13.13 -1.69
N LYS A 198 -0.97 12.55 -2.77
CA LYS A 198 -1.62 12.53 -4.08
C LYS A 198 -2.54 11.33 -4.20
N ALA A 199 -3.63 11.51 -4.94
CA ALA A 199 -4.46 10.41 -5.36
C ALA A 199 -3.67 9.50 -6.32
N THR A 200 -3.93 8.21 -6.27
CA THR A 200 -3.34 7.22 -7.20
C THR A 200 -4.39 6.52 -8.03
N ASP A 201 -5.67 6.74 -7.74
CA ASP A 201 -6.73 6.44 -8.71
C ASP A 201 -6.73 7.50 -9.82
N ASP A 202 -7.24 7.11 -10.97
CA ASP A 202 -7.32 7.94 -12.17
C ASP A 202 -8.79 8.07 -12.58
N PRO A 203 -9.56 9.01 -11.96
CA PRO A 203 -10.95 9.23 -12.32
C PRO A 203 -11.03 9.74 -13.75
N PRO A 204 -11.82 9.09 -14.64
CA PRO A 204 -11.87 9.49 -16.03
C PRO A 204 -12.48 10.90 -16.18
N SER A 205 -11.98 11.65 -17.16
CA SER A 205 -12.66 12.86 -17.64
C SER A 205 -14.05 12.49 -18.17
N LEU A 206 -15.04 13.30 -17.81
CA LEU A 206 -16.44 13.13 -18.21
C LEU A 206 -16.83 14.11 -19.34
N SER A 207 -15.89 14.91 -19.84
CA SER A 207 -16.10 15.90 -20.91
C SER A 207 -16.60 15.29 -22.23
N HIS A 208 -16.32 14.00 -22.46
CA HIS A 208 -16.64 13.27 -23.70
C HIS A 208 -17.46 12.00 -23.44
N ILE A 209 -18.11 11.91 -22.28
CA ILE A 209 -18.71 10.65 -21.83
C ILE A 209 -19.82 10.12 -22.75
N ALA A 210 -20.52 11.00 -23.47
CA ALA A 210 -21.59 10.59 -24.38
C ALA A 210 -21.07 9.82 -25.61
N ASP A 211 -19.79 9.94 -25.97
CA ASP A 211 -19.17 9.14 -27.03
C ASP A 211 -19.02 7.69 -26.57
N LYS A 212 -18.60 7.50 -25.32
CA LYS A 212 -18.29 6.20 -24.74
C LYS A 212 -19.52 5.36 -24.35
N THR A 213 -20.55 5.97 -23.77
CA THR A 213 -21.63 5.25 -23.09
C THR A 213 -23.00 5.94 -23.25
N THR A 214 -24.05 5.40 -22.61
CA THR A 214 -25.43 5.90 -22.69
C THR A 214 -25.88 6.56 -21.38
N ARG A 215 -26.97 7.34 -21.44
CA ARG A 215 -27.57 7.99 -20.26
C ARG A 215 -28.04 6.96 -19.23
N GLU A 216 -28.66 5.87 -19.69
CA GLU A 216 -29.19 4.79 -18.87
C GLU A 216 -28.08 4.09 -18.12
N TRP A 217 -26.93 3.88 -18.77
CA TRP A 217 -25.76 3.31 -18.10
C TRP A 217 -25.20 4.25 -17.03
N ILE A 218 -25.08 5.56 -17.32
CA ILE A 218 -24.63 6.54 -16.34
C ILE A 218 -25.58 6.56 -15.13
N TYR A 219 -26.89 6.53 -15.37
CA TYR A 219 -27.89 6.44 -14.30
C TYR A 219 -27.65 5.21 -13.41
N ALA A 220 -27.56 4.02 -14.00
CA ALA A 220 -27.34 2.77 -13.26
C ALA A 220 -26.02 2.79 -12.48
N TRP A 221 -24.95 3.31 -13.10
CA TRP A 221 -23.63 3.46 -12.49
C TRP A 221 -23.66 4.39 -11.27
N LEU A 222 -24.36 5.52 -11.35
CA LEU A 222 -24.48 6.48 -10.23
C LEU A 222 -25.23 5.91 -9.02
N LYS A 223 -26.13 4.93 -9.23
CA LYS A 223 -26.90 4.29 -8.16
C LYS A 223 -26.03 3.33 -7.34
N ASP A 224 -25.23 2.49 -7.99
CA ASP A 224 -24.34 1.56 -7.31
C ASP A 224 -23.13 1.13 -8.18
N PRO A 225 -22.02 1.89 -8.15
CA PRO A 225 -20.83 1.57 -8.95
C PRO A 225 -20.27 0.16 -8.65
N GLN A 226 -20.30 -0.26 -7.38
CA GLN A 226 -19.79 -1.56 -6.94
C GLN A 226 -20.67 -2.73 -7.41
N ALA A 227 -21.95 -2.50 -7.72
CA ALA A 227 -22.80 -3.53 -8.31
C ALA A 227 -22.40 -3.85 -9.75
N TYR A 228 -21.93 -2.84 -10.51
CA TYR A 228 -21.38 -3.04 -11.86
C TYR A 228 -19.96 -3.63 -11.83
N ALA A 229 -19.06 -3.02 -11.06
CA ALA A 229 -17.67 -3.45 -10.92
C ALA A 229 -17.28 -3.44 -9.45
N VAL A 230 -17.07 -4.62 -8.88
CA VAL A 230 -16.76 -4.79 -7.45
C VAL A 230 -15.43 -4.15 -7.06
N THR A 231 -14.54 -3.94 -8.03
CA THR A 231 -13.24 -3.25 -7.87
C THR A 231 -13.33 -1.73 -8.00
N SER A 232 -14.51 -1.16 -8.28
CA SER A 232 -14.69 0.27 -8.50
C SER A 232 -14.22 1.10 -7.30
N THR A 233 -13.34 2.07 -7.58
CA THR A 233 -12.90 3.08 -6.61
C THR A 233 -13.91 4.22 -6.46
N MET A 234 -14.84 4.39 -7.41
CA MET A 234 -15.90 5.40 -7.30
C MET A 234 -16.87 4.99 -6.19
N PRO A 235 -17.01 5.78 -5.12
CA PRO A 235 -17.82 5.38 -3.97
C PRO A 235 -19.31 5.56 -4.25
N ASN A 236 -20.14 4.90 -3.44
CA ASN A 236 -21.60 4.99 -3.59
C ASN A 236 -22.11 6.26 -2.88
N PHE A 237 -22.56 7.25 -3.65
CA PHE A 237 -23.10 8.52 -3.14
C PHE A 237 -24.52 8.42 -2.58
N LYS A 238 -25.14 7.24 -2.62
CA LYS A 238 -26.52 6.95 -2.15
C LYS A 238 -27.53 7.94 -2.73
N LEU A 239 -27.44 8.16 -4.04
CA LEU A 239 -28.30 9.09 -4.78
C LEU A 239 -29.73 8.53 -4.89
N GLY A 240 -30.71 9.43 -4.77
CA GLY A 240 -32.10 9.12 -5.13
C GLY A 240 -32.26 8.93 -6.64
N ASP A 241 -33.39 8.38 -7.06
CA ASP A 241 -33.66 8.12 -8.49
C ASP A 241 -33.75 9.43 -9.29
N ALA A 242 -34.43 10.43 -8.74
CA ALA A 242 -34.51 11.76 -9.38
C ALA A 242 -33.12 12.40 -9.54
N ASP A 243 -32.27 12.33 -8.52
CA ASP A 243 -30.93 12.91 -8.55
C ASP A 243 -30.04 12.21 -9.57
N ALA A 244 -30.02 10.87 -9.60
CA ALA A 244 -29.26 10.11 -10.59
C ALA A 244 -29.75 10.37 -12.02
N ARG A 245 -31.07 10.50 -12.23
CA ARG A 245 -31.67 10.83 -13.54
C ARG A 245 -31.25 12.22 -14.01
N ASP A 246 -31.23 13.20 -13.12
CA ASP A 246 -30.93 14.59 -13.46
C ASP A 246 -29.42 14.79 -13.66
N ILE A 247 -28.57 14.14 -12.85
CA ILE A 247 -27.12 14.12 -13.05
C ILE A 247 -26.77 13.47 -14.40
N SER A 248 -27.33 12.29 -14.70
CA SER A 248 -27.07 11.61 -15.99
C SER A 248 -27.55 12.44 -17.18
N ALA A 249 -28.67 13.15 -17.06
CA ALA A 249 -29.14 14.11 -18.08
C ALA A 249 -28.11 15.21 -18.34
N PHE A 250 -27.61 15.85 -17.28
CA PHE A 250 -26.62 16.91 -17.40
C PHE A 250 -25.31 16.40 -18.03
N LEU A 251 -24.79 15.25 -17.58
CA LEU A 251 -23.53 14.71 -18.10
C LEU A 251 -23.59 14.41 -19.60
N ILE A 252 -24.72 13.88 -20.10
CA ILE A 252 -24.90 13.64 -21.54
C ILE A 252 -25.08 14.96 -22.31
N ALA A 253 -25.93 15.87 -21.81
CA ALA A 253 -26.20 17.13 -22.48
C ALA A 253 -24.97 18.05 -22.59
N ASN A 254 -24.05 17.94 -21.63
CA ASN A 254 -22.83 18.73 -21.54
C ASN A 254 -21.61 18.06 -22.17
N SER A 255 -21.76 16.84 -22.70
CA SER A 255 -20.68 16.11 -23.35
C SER A 255 -20.34 16.72 -24.71
N THR A 256 -19.05 16.77 -25.03
CA THR A 256 -18.53 17.23 -26.32
C THR A 256 -17.90 16.06 -27.08
N PRO A 257 -18.01 15.99 -28.42
CA PRO A 257 -17.46 14.87 -29.18
C PRO A 257 -15.93 14.97 -29.36
N VAL A 258 -15.22 13.84 -29.36
CA VAL A 258 -13.79 13.78 -29.71
C VAL A 258 -13.60 13.35 -31.17
N PRO A 259 -12.88 14.11 -32.01
CA PRO A 259 -12.60 13.66 -33.38
C PRO A 259 -11.77 12.37 -33.41
N GLY A 260 -12.30 11.32 -34.06
CA GLY A 260 -11.58 10.06 -34.30
C GLY A 260 -11.66 9.02 -33.18
N ASP A 261 -12.45 9.27 -32.14
CA ASP A 261 -12.66 8.33 -31.03
C ASP A 261 -13.83 7.34 -31.25
N ASN A 262 -14.52 7.48 -32.37
CA ASN A 262 -15.60 6.60 -32.81
C ASN A 262 -15.31 6.21 -34.26
N VAL A 263 -14.89 4.96 -34.44
CA VAL A 263 -14.56 4.41 -35.76
C VAL A 263 -15.30 3.10 -35.95
N THR A 264 -15.87 2.91 -37.13
CA THR A 264 -16.31 1.60 -37.59
C THR A 264 -15.27 1.06 -38.56
N LEU A 265 -14.51 0.07 -38.13
CA LEU A 265 -13.54 -0.58 -38.99
C LEU A 265 -14.28 -1.54 -39.95
N PRO A 266 -13.99 -1.51 -41.27
CA PRO A 266 -14.62 -2.41 -42.23
C PRO A 266 -14.12 -3.87 -42.13
N ALA A 267 -13.16 -4.14 -41.24
CA ALA A 267 -12.56 -5.46 -41.05
C ALA A 267 -13.52 -6.43 -40.36
N LYS A 268 -13.58 -7.67 -40.86
CA LYS A 268 -14.33 -8.74 -40.20
C LYS A 268 -13.52 -9.32 -39.05
N ALA A 269 -14.22 -9.54 -37.92
CA ALA A 269 -13.71 -10.37 -36.83
C ALA A 269 -13.38 -11.79 -37.33
N SER A 270 -12.47 -12.46 -36.65
CA SER A 270 -12.19 -13.88 -36.88
C SER A 270 -13.47 -14.71 -36.77
N SER A 271 -13.63 -15.68 -37.66
CA SER A 271 -14.72 -16.67 -37.59
C SER A 271 -14.48 -17.73 -36.51
N ASP A 272 -13.26 -17.79 -35.95
CA ASP A 272 -12.91 -18.71 -34.88
C ASP A 272 -13.45 -18.20 -33.52
N PRO A 273 -14.33 -18.97 -32.83
CA PRO A 273 -14.94 -18.56 -31.56
C PRO A 273 -13.94 -18.37 -30.42
N ILE A 274 -12.73 -18.97 -30.48
CA ILE A 274 -11.72 -18.83 -29.42
C ILE A 274 -10.68 -17.74 -29.73
N ALA A 275 -10.69 -17.15 -30.92
CA ALA A 275 -9.67 -16.19 -31.34
C ALA A 275 -9.61 -14.95 -30.44
N GLY A 276 -10.77 -14.42 -30.02
CA GLY A 276 -10.82 -13.26 -29.13
C GLY A 276 -10.29 -13.55 -27.73
N ALA A 277 -10.63 -14.71 -27.17
CA ALA A 277 -10.12 -15.15 -25.87
C ALA A 277 -8.60 -15.41 -25.92
N SER A 278 -8.10 -15.98 -27.01
CA SER A 278 -6.68 -16.23 -27.23
C SER A 278 -5.90 -14.93 -27.34
N LEU A 279 -6.38 -13.98 -28.16
CA LEU A 279 -5.77 -12.66 -28.30
C LEU A 279 -5.76 -11.88 -26.97
N TYR A 280 -6.83 -11.96 -26.17
CA TYR A 280 -6.90 -11.37 -24.84
C TYR A 280 -5.84 -11.98 -23.88
N GLY A 281 -5.64 -13.30 -23.96
CA GLY A 281 -4.65 -14.02 -23.16
C GLY A 281 -3.20 -13.73 -23.57
N GLU A 282 -2.90 -13.79 -24.87
CA GLU A 282 -1.57 -13.54 -25.44
C GLU A 282 -1.13 -12.08 -25.30
N SER A 283 -2.09 -11.15 -25.29
CA SER A 283 -1.85 -9.73 -25.02
C SER A 283 -1.79 -9.42 -23.52
N PHE A 284 -1.97 -10.43 -22.67
CA PHE A 284 -1.93 -10.33 -21.20
C PHE A 284 -2.86 -9.27 -20.61
N CYS A 285 -4.02 -9.04 -21.22
CA CYS A 285 -4.99 -8.05 -20.77
C CYS A 285 -5.40 -8.28 -19.30
N ALA A 286 -5.49 -9.54 -18.87
CA ALA A 286 -5.77 -9.94 -17.49
C ALA A 286 -4.72 -9.46 -16.46
N SER A 287 -3.51 -9.09 -16.87
CA SER A 287 -2.49 -8.56 -15.94
C SER A 287 -2.83 -7.16 -15.43
N CYS A 288 -3.64 -6.41 -16.18
CA CYS A 288 -4.09 -5.06 -15.82
C CYS A 288 -5.59 -5.03 -15.51
N HIS A 289 -6.39 -5.81 -16.24
CA HIS A 289 -7.84 -5.80 -16.16
C HIS A 289 -8.39 -7.01 -15.40
N ALA A 290 -9.13 -6.74 -14.34
CA ALA A 290 -9.86 -7.75 -13.61
C ALA A 290 -11.11 -8.21 -14.37
N VAL A 291 -11.49 -9.48 -14.16
CA VAL A 291 -12.77 -10.05 -14.55
C VAL A 291 -13.32 -10.89 -13.40
N GLN A 292 -14.62 -10.88 -13.20
CA GLN A 292 -15.29 -11.76 -12.26
C GLN A 292 -15.53 -13.13 -12.92
N ASN A 293 -15.14 -14.20 -12.24
CA ASN A 293 -15.44 -15.56 -12.69
C ASN A 293 -16.85 -16.00 -12.29
N ALA A 294 -17.28 -17.18 -12.77
CA ALA A 294 -18.63 -17.70 -12.48
C ALA A 294 -18.91 -17.93 -10.98
N ALA A 295 -17.87 -18.06 -10.15
CA ALA A 295 -18.00 -18.17 -8.70
C ALA A 295 -18.06 -16.81 -7.99
N GLY A 296 -18.10 -15.70 -8.73
CA GLY A 296 -18.12 -14.35 -8.17
C GLY A 296 -16.75 -13.82 -7.74
N ASN A 297 -15.66 -14.57 -7.96
CA ASN A 297 -14.32 -14.14 -7.58
C ASN A 297 -13.71 -13.24 -8.66
N VAL A 298 -13.11 -12.14 -8.24
CA VAL A 298 -12.36 -11.23 -9.11
C VAL A 298 -10.99 -11.82 -9.38
N VAL A 299 -10.63 -11.97 -10.64
CA VAL A 299 -9.32 -12.45 -11.09
C VAL A 299 -8.72 -11.50 -12.12
N GLY A 300 -7.43 -11.25 -11.99
CA GLY A 300 -6.69 -10.35 -12.87
C GLY A 300 -6.04 -9.20 -12.11
N GLY A 301 -5.56 -8.21 -12.86
CA GLY A 301 -4.96 -6.99 -12.35
C GLY A 301 -5.97 -5.92 -11.99
N ASP A 302 -5.48 -4.90 -11.32
CA ASP A 302 -6.28 -3.84 -10.72
C ASP A 302 -5.78 -2.44 -11.11
N VAL A 303 -5.07 -2.38 -12.23
CA VAL A 303 -4.51 -1.16 -12.83
C VAL A 303 -5.45 -0.60 -13.90
N GLY A 304 -6.02 -1.48 -14.72
CA GLY A 304 -7.09 -1.13 -15.65
C GLY A 304 -8.47 -1.35 -15.02
N PRO A 305 -9.53 -0.76 -15.59
CA PRO A 305 -10.90 -1.00 -15.15
C PRO A 305 -11.29 -2.47 -15.34
N GLU A 306 -12.18 -2.95 -14.48
CA GLU A 306 -12.78 -4.28 -14.60
C GLU A 306 -13.57 -4.44 -15.91
N LEU A 307 -13.38 -5.58 -16.59
CA LEU A 307 -13.97 -5.86 -17.90
C LEU A 307 -15.11 -6.89 -17.86
N THR A 308 -15.57 -7.29 -16.66
CA THR A 308 -16.61 -8.33 -16.46
C THR A 308 -17.86 -8.09 -17.31
N ARG A 309 -18.29 -6.82 -17.42
CA ARG A 309 -19.55 -6.41 -18.07
C ARG A 309 -19.36 -5.26 -19.06
N ILE A 310 -18.16 -5.15 -19.63
CA ILE A 310 -17.81 -4.00 -20.50
C ILE A 310 -18.79 -3.83 -21.66
N GLY A 311 -19.35 -4.91 -22.20
CA GLY A 311 -20.35 -4.87 -23.27
C GLY A 311 -21.66 -4.16 -22.90
N SER A 312 -22.01 -4.08 -21.60
CA SER A 312 -23.16 -3.30 -21.14
C SER A 312 -22.86 -1.80 -20.99
N LYS A 313 -21.60 -1.39 -21.08
CA LYS A 313 -21.15 -0.01 -20.84
C LYS A 313 -20.83 0.74 -22.12
N VAL A 314 -20.02 0.15 -22.99
CA VAL A 314 -19.37 0.89 -24.07
C VAL A 314 -20.10 0.73 -25.40
N LYS A 315 -20.07 1.77 -26.23
CA LYS A 315 -20.52 1.66 -27.62
C LYS A 315 -19.52 0.87 -28.46
N PRO A 316 -19.96 0.08 -29.46
CA PRO A 316 -19.06 -0.72 -30.30
C PRO A 316 -18.00 0.11 -31.04
N GLU A 317 -18.39 1.24 -31.63
CA GLU A 317 -17.53 2.17 -32.37
C GLU A 317 -16.46 2.81 -31.47
N TRP A 318 -16.83 3.17 -30.25
CA TRP A 318 -15.90 3.70 -29.25
C TRP A 318 -14.87 2.64 -28.84
N LEU A 319 -15.33 1.40 -28.58
CA LEU A 319 -14.44 0.33 -28.14
C LEU A 319 -13.42 -0.05 -29.23
N GLN A 320 -13.83 -0.05 -30.50
CA GLN A 320 -12.90 -0.26 -31.62
C GLN A 320 -11.81 0.82 -31.65
N ALA A 321 -12.19 2.10 -31.58
CA ALA A 321 -11.22 3.19 -31.58
C ALA A 321 -10.30 3.15 -30.34
N TRP A 322 -10.85 2.84 -29.16
CA TRP A 322 -10.10 2.69 -27.92
C TRP A 322 -9.06 1.57 -27.98
N VAL A 323 -9.43 0.40 -28.51
CA VAL A 323 -8.51 -0.74 -28.68
C VAL A 323 -7.46 -0.45 -29.76
N GLN A 324 -7.83 0.31 -30.80
CA GLN A 324 -6.91 0.73 -31.85
C GLN A 324 -5.84 1.68 -31.32
N ASN A 325 -6.25 2.78 -30.67
CA ASN A 325 -5.36 3.76 -30.08
C ASN A 325 -6.05 4.52 -28.93
N PRO A 326 -5.84 4.11 -27.66
CA PRO A 326 -6.54 4.70 -26.52
C PRO A 326 -6.16 6.17 -26.27
N ARG A 327 -4.98 6.61 -26.76
CA ARG A 327 -4.48 7.97 -26.59
C ARG A 327 -5.24 9.03 -27.38
N VAL A 328 -6.06 8.61 -28.35
CA VAL A 328 -6.96 9.53 -29.09
C VAL A 328 -8.03 10.07 -28.16
N TYR A 329 -8.62 9.20 -27.33
CA TYR A 329 -9.66 9.58 -26.37
C TYR A 329 -9.07 10.10 -25.05
N ASP A 330 -7.99 9.47 -24.57
CA ASP A 330 -7.35 9.80 -23.29
C ASP A 330 -5.81 9.84 -23.43
N PRO A 331 -5.23 11.00 -23.78
CA PRO A 331 -3.79 11.14 -24.00
C PRO A 331 -2.90 10.66 -22.83
N PRO A 332 -3.20 10.94 -21.54
CA PRO A 332 -2.41 10.45 -20.41
C PRO A 332 -2.68 8.99 -20.01
N THR A 333 -3.53 8.26 -20.73
CA THR A 333 -3.95 6.90 -20.35
C THR A 333 -2.77 5.96 -20.05
N GLY A 334 -2.95 5.14 -19.01
CA GLY A 334 -2.07 4.04 -18.67
C GLY A 334 -2.23 2.80 -19.57
N MET A 335 -3.23 2.76 -20.47
CA MET A 335 -3.38 1.66 -21.42
C MET A 335 -2.36 1.78 -22.56
N PRO A 336 -1.47 0.79 -22.76
CA PRO A 336 -0.51 0.82 -23.85
C PRO A 336 -1.17 0.79 -25.23
N HIS A 337 -0.51 1.37 -26.22
CA HIS A 337 -0.87 1.19 -27.62
C HIS A 337 -0.29 -0.13 -28.17
N TYR A 338 -1.14 -1.14 -28.34
CA TYR A 338 -0.75 -2.51 -28.74
C TYR A 338 -0.49 -2.70 -30.24
N ARG A 339 -0.86 -1.72 -31.07
CA ARG A 339 -0.66 -1.72 -32.54
C ARG A 339 -1.22 -2.97 -33.20
N PHE A 340 -2.44 -3.32 -32.81
CA PHE A 340 -3.19 -4.41 -33.42
C PHE A 340 -3.56 -4.07 -34.87
N SER A 341 -3.64 -5.11 -35.70
CA SER A 341 -4.28 -5.00 -37.02
C SER A 341 -5.79 -4.83 -36.89
N ASP A 342 -6.44 -4.27 -37.92
CA ASP A 342 -7.89 -4.06 -37.92
C ASP A 342 -8.69 -5.35 -37.63
N SER A 343 -8.22 -6.50 -38.12
CA SER A 343 -8.87 -7.79 -37.84
C SER A 343 -8.71 -8.23 -36.38
N GLN A 344 -7.55 -7.97 -35.77
CA GLN A 344 -7.33 -8.20 -34.34
C GLN A 344 -8.21 -7.28 -33.49
N VAL A 345 -8.35 -6.00 -33.86
CA VAL A 345 -9.25 -5.05 -33.18
C VAL A 345 -10.69 -5.52 -33.28
N ALA A 346 -11.17 -5.88 -34.46
CA ALA A 346 -12.54 -6.39 -34.65
C ALA A 346 -12.80 -7.66 -33.82
N THR A 347 -11.82 -8.57 -33.78
CA THR A 347 -11.92 -9.83 -33.02
C THR A 347 -11.95 -9.60 -31.51
N LEU A 348 -11.05 -8.75 -30.99
CA LEU A 348 -10.97 -8.45 -29.56
C LEU A 348 -12.20 -7.67 -29.09
N THR A 349 -12.63 -6.66 -29.86
CA THR A 349 -13.82 -5.88 -29.55
C THR A 349 -15.08 -6.75 -29.56
N GLY A 350 -15.24 -7.65 -30.54
CA GLY A 350 -16.36 -8.60 -30.54
C GLY A 350 -16.39 -9.47 -29.28
N PHE A 351 -15.24 -9.98 -28.84
CA PHE A 351 -15.12 -10.75 -27.61
C PHE A 351 -15.47 -9.95 -26.35
N LEU A 352 -15.03 -8.69 -26.28
CA LEU A 352 -15.33 -7.81 -25.14
C LEU A 352 -16.80 -7.36 -25.11
N LEU A 353 -17.39 -7.05 -26.28
CA LEU A 353 -18.80 -6.66 -26.39
C LEU A 353 -19.75 -7.81 -26.02
N ALA A 354 -19.33 -9.07 -26.19
CA ALA A 354 -20.11 -10.21 -25.73
C ALA A 354 -20.21 -10.33 -24.20
N LYS A 355 -19.40 -9.56 -23.44
CA LYS A 355 -19.45 -9.53 -21.97
C LYS A 355 -20.51 -8.54 -21.48
N THR A 356 -21.77 -8.95 -21.60
CA THR A 356 -22.94 -8.15 -21.18
C THR A 356 -23.59 -8.70 -19.93
N ASP A 357 -24.21 -7.80 -19.18
CA ASP A 357 -25.21 -8.07 -18.16
C ASP A 357 -26.53 -7.42 -18.62
N SER A 358 -27.51 -8.25 -18.97
CA SER A 358 -28.83 -7.82 -19.46
C SER A 358 -29.66 -7.17 -18.36
N ASP A 359 -29.45 -7.58 -17.11
CA ASP A 359 -30.31 -7.20 -15.99
C ASP A 359 -29.97 -5.79 -15.49
N LEU A 360 -28.72 -5.35 -15.68
CA LEU A 360 -28.23 -4.04 -15.27
C LEU A 360 -29.09 -2.88 -15.80
N LEU A 361 -29.52 -2.94 -17.05
CA LEU A 361 -30.27 -1.87 -17.73
C LEU A 361 -31.73 -2.23 -18.01
N ALA A 362 -32.16 -3.47 -17.76
CA ALA A 362 -33.48 -3.97 -18.13
C ALA A 362 -34.65 -3.11 -17.62
N ASN A 363 -34.49 -2.52 -16.43
CA ASN A 363 -35.53 -1.72 -15.77
C ASN A 363 -35.23 -0.20 -15.79
N VAL A 364 -34.26 0.24 -16.59
CA VAL A 364 -33.89 1.66 -16.69
C VAL A 364 -34.56 2.26 -17.93
N HIS A 365 -35.65 2.98 -17.70
CA HIS A 365 -36.37 3.72 -18.74
C HIS A 365 -36.37 5.21 -18.37
N LEU A 366 -35.64 6.00 -19.16
CA LEU A 366 -35.50 7.44 -18.94
C LEU A 366 -36.12 8.19 -20.12
N ASP A 367 -37.08 9.07 -19.85
CA ASP A 367 -37.60 9.99 -20.86
C ASP A 367 -36.53 11.00 -21.28
N ALA A 368 -36.74 11.68 -22.42
CA ALA A 368 -35.87 12.76 -22.86
C ALA A 368 -35.67 13.82 -21.76
N ALA A 369 -34.42 14.26 -21.58
CA ALA A 369 -34.06 15.19 -20.52
C ALA A 369 -34.72 16.55 -20.74
N THR A 370 -35.37 17.10 -19.70
CA THR A 370 -35.87 18.48 -19.74
C THR A 370 -34.77 19.48 -19.34
N PRO A 371 -34.87 20.75 -19.77
CA PRO A 371 -33.94 21.80 -19.35
C PRO A 371 -33.82 21.93 -17.82
N GLU A 372 -34.93 21.74 -17.09
CA GLU A 372 -34.97 21.81 -15.63
C GLU A 372 -34.19 20.66 -14.98
N GLN A 373 -34.31 19.45 -15.54
CA GLN A 373 -33.54 18.28 -15.09
C GLN A 373 -32.04 18.48 -15.31
N ILE A 374 -31.66 19.03 -16.48
CA ILE A 374 -30.26 19.34 -16.79
C ILE A 374 -29.71 20.40 -15.82
N ALA A 375 -30.47 21.48 -15.57
CA ALA A 375 -30.07 22.53 -14.63
C ALA A 375 -30.01 22.03 -13.18
N HIS A 376 -30.89 21.11 -12.78
CA HIS A 376 -30.82 20.46 -11.48
C HIS A 376 -29.61 19.53 -11.37
N GLY A 377 -29.35 18.70 -12.39
CA GLY A 377 -28.18 17.84 -12.47
C GLY A 377 -26.87 18.61 -12.32
N LYS A 378 -26.73 19.76 -13.00
CA LYS A 378 -25.57 20.64 -12.86
C LYS A 378 -25.32 21.10 -11.42
N ARG A 379 -26.38 21.45 -10.69
CA ARG A 379 -26.30 21.82 -9.27
C ARG A 379 -25.86 20.64 -8.41
N LEU A 380 -26.50 19.47 -8.62
CA LEU A 380 -26.18 18.25 -7.87
C LEU A 380 -24.72 17.80 -8.06
N VAL A 381 -24.18 17.88 -9.27
CA VAL A 381 -22.78 17.56 -9.57
C VAL A 381 -21.81 18.42 -8.77
N SER A 382 -22.14 19.71 -8.60
CA SER A 382 -21.36 20.63 -7.75
C SER A 382 -21.57 20.33 -6.26
N ASP A 383 -22.81 20.07 -5.87
CA ASP A 383 -23.19 19.81 -4.48
C ASP A 383 -22.56 18.55 -3.90
N TYR A 384 -22.50 17.47 -4.68
CA TYR A 384 -21.84 16.22 -4.30
C TYR A 384 -20.32 16.24 -4.50
N GLY A 385 -19.79 17.32 -5.06
CA GLY A 385 -18.35 17.48 -5.27
C GLY A 385 -17.78 16.53 -6.32
N CYS A 386 -18.56 16.15 -7.33
CA CYS A 386 -18.09 15.27 -8.42
C CYS A 386 -16.87 15.87 -9.14
N GLY A 387 -16.82 17.21 -9.24
CA GLY A 387 -15.69 17.96 -9.79
C GLY A 387 -14.40 17.91 -8.94
N SER A 388 -14.43 17.30 -7.74
CA SER A 388 -13.22 17.06 -6.94
C SER A 388 -12.34 15.98 -7.58
N CYS A 389 -12.98 14.98 -8.21
CA CYS A 389 -12.34 13.83 -8.84
C CYS A 389 -12.39 13.91 -10.37
N HIS A 390 -13.56 14.24 -10.93
CA HIS A 390 -13.79 14.20 -12.37
C HIS A 390 -13.61 15.58 -13.01
N GLU A 391 -12.95 15.62 -14.16
CA GLU A 391 -13.06 16.77 -15.06
C GLU A 391 -14.43 16.73 -15.75
N ILE A 392 -15.20 17.80 -15.57
CA ILE A 392 -16.56 17.94 -16.12
C ILE A 392 -16.65 19.36 -16.68
N ALA A 393 -17.02 19.51 -17.96
CA ALA A 393 -17.16 20.82 -18.57
C ALA A 393 -18.16 21.69 -17.78
N GLU A 394 -17.88 22.99 -17.69
CA GLU A 394 -18.69 23.97 -16.94
C GLU A 394 -18.79 23.75 -15.41
N VAL A 395 -18.09 22.79 -14.84
CA VAL A 395 -18.04 22.53 -13.39
C VAL A 395 -16.65 22.81 -12.87
N LYS A 396 -16.53 23.71 -11.90
CA LYS A 396 -15.24 24.03 -11.27
C LYS A 396 -14.93 23.02 -10.17
N LYS A 397 -13.65 22.69 -10.03
CA LYS A 397 -13.15 21.92 -8.88
C LYS A 397 -13.42 22.71 -7.59
N PRO A 398 -14.12 22.12 -6.60
CA PRO A 398 -14.41 22.82 -5.35
C PRO A 398 -13.14 22.97 -4.50
N GLU A 399 -12.96 24.12 -3.88
CA GLU A 399 -11.91 24.36 -2.90
C GLU A 399 -12.39 23.97 -1.50
N ASN A 400 -11.54 23.28 -0.72
CA ASN A 400 -11.82 22.89 0.67
C ASN A 400 -13.15 22.13 0.87
N PHE A 401 -13.47 21.22 -0.05
CA PHE A 401 -14.74 20.48 -0.06
C PHE A 401 -14.96 19.62 1.20
N ALA A 402 -13.90 19.04 1.77
CA ALA A 402 -13.98 18.24 2.98
C ALA A 402 -12.93 18.66 4.03
N PRO A 403 -13.12 18.28 5.32
CA PRO A 403 -12.18 18.61 6.39
C PRO A 403 -10.77 18.08 6.10
N GLU A 404 -9.75 18.86 6.45
CA GLU A 404 -8.36 18.41 6.41
C GLU A 404 -8.11 17.27 7.40
N LEU A 405 -7.33 16.26 7.00
CA LEU A 405 -7.00 15.10 7.83
C LEU A 405 -5.56 15.05 8.33
N SER A 406 -4.73 16.05 8.01
CA SER A 406 -3.28 16.04 8.30
C SER A 406 -2.95 15.80 9.78
N ARG A 407 -3.79 16.21 10.73
CA ARG A 407 -3.56 16.02 12.17
C ARG A 407 -4.67 15.25 12.88
N ILE A 408 -5.46 14.46 12.13
CA ILE A 408 -6.63 13.77 12.67
C ILE A 408 -6.27 12.81 13.82
N GLY A 409 -5.07 12.22 13.81
CA GLY A 409 -4.55 11.32 14.83
C GLY A 409 -4.28 11.97 16.20
N SER A 410 -4.37 13.30 16.28
CA SER A 410 -4.24 14.12 17.48
C SER A 410 -5.53 14.82 17.91
N LYS A 411 -6.66 14.59 17.22
CA LYS A 411 -7.89 15.35 17.48
C LYS A 411 -8.42 15.05 18.91
N PRO A 412 -8.66 16.08 19.75
CA PRO A 412 -9.15 15.87 21.12
C PRO A 412 -10.50 15.18 21.14
N ILE A 413 -10.69 14.24 22.08
CA ILE A 413 -11.93 13.44 22.17
C ILE A 413 -13.15 14.35 22.42
N THR A 414 -12.95 15.45 23.14
CA THR A 414 -13.98 16.47 23.44
C THR A 414 -14.54 17.17 22.20
N GLN A 415 -13.84 17.11 21.06
CA GLN A 415 -14.28 17.70 19.79
C GLN A 415 -14.94 16.66 18.85
N LEU A 416 -15.12 15.42 19.32
CA LEU A 416 -15.65 14.32 18.52
C LEU A 416 -17.11 14.04 18.89
N ILE A 417 -17.90 13.75 17.85
CA ILE A 417 -19.29 13.30 18.00
C ILE A 417 -19.28 11.79 17.81
N PHE A 418 -19.79 11.05 18.78
CA PHE A 418 -19.87 9.58 18.78
C PHE A 418 -21.29 9.11 18.51
N LEU A 419 -21.41 7.99 17.79
CA LEU A 419 -22.70 7.32 17.59
C LEU A 419 -23.13 6.61 18.88
N GLN A 420 -24.43 6.39 19.05
CA GLN A 420 -24.95 5.64 20.19
C GLN A 420 -24.36 4.22 20.23
N GLY A 421 -23.79 3.83 21.38
CA GLY A 421 -23.16 2.52 21.59
C GLY A 421 -21.72 2.39 21.07
N MET A 422 -21.15 3.45 20.49
CA MET A 422 -19.74 3.51 20.08
C MET A 422 -18.83 3.71 21.29
N GLN A 423 -17.64 3.11 21.28
CA GLN A 423 -16.61 3.42 22.27
C GLN A 423 -16.07 4.83 22.04
N HIS A 424 -15.88 5.60 23.12
CA HIS A 424 -15.46 7.00 23.03
C HIS A 424 -13.93 7.12 22.87
N THR A 425 -13.40 6.55 21.78
CA THR A 425 -11.98 6.62 21.45
C THR A 425 -11.76 7.20 20.05
N LEU A 426 -10.61 7.83 19.82
CA LEU A 426 -10.27 8.38 18.50
C LEU A 426 -10.23 7.30 17.39
N PRO A 427 -9.62 6.11 17.60
CA PRO A 427 -9.68 5.04 16.60
C PRO A 427 -11.12 4.62 16.23
N ASP A 428 -12.01 4.48 17.22
CA ASP A 428 -13.41 4.09 16.98
C ASP A 428 -14.19 5.17 16.23
N TYR A 429 -13.92 6.44 16.52
CA TYR A 429 -14.47 7.57 15.77
C TYR A 429 -14.05 7.54 14.30
N ILE A 430 -12.74 7.40 14.02
CA ILE A 430 -12.20 7.37 12.65
C ILE A 430 -12.78 6.18 11.89
N ALA A 431 -12.72 4.97 12.47
CA ALA A 431 -13.27 3.77 11.86
C ALA A 431 -14.78 3.90 11.59
N GLY A 432 -15.53 4.48 12.54
CA GLY A 432 -16.95 4.77 12.39
C GLY A 432 -17.24 5.74 11.24
N LYS A 433 -16.47 6.83 11.13
CA LYS A 433 -16.59 7.81 10.05
C LYS A 433 -16.35 7.22 8.68
N ILE A 434 -15.38 6.31 8.55
CA ILE A 434 -15.13 5.60 7.29
C ILE A 434 -16.26 4.62 6.98
N LYS A 435 -16.72 3.86 7.99
CA LYS A 435 -17.71 2.80 7.83
C LYS A 435 -19.11 3.34 7.51
N GLN A 436 -19.55 4.40 8.19
CA GLN A 436 -20.92 4.93 8.09
C GLN A 436 -20.91 6.47 8.25
N PRO A 437 -20.32 7.22 7.31
CA PRO A 437 -20.09 8.65 7.47
C PRO A 437 -21.37 9.45 7.73
N ARG A 438 -22.47 9.08 7.06
CA ARG A 438 -23.75 9.78 7.09
C ARG A 438 -24.56 9.55 8.37
N ALA A 439 -24.17 8.59 9.22
CA ALA A 439 -24.84 8.35 10.49
C ALA A 439 -24.54 9.43 11.55
N PHE A 440 -23.48 10.22 11.37
CA PHE A 440 -23.00 11.16 12.39
C PHE A 440 -23.73 12.49 12.42
N ALA A 441 -24.32 12.93 11.30
CA ALA A 441 -25.09 14.17 11.22
C ALA A 441 -25.94 14.19 9.94
N PRO A 442 -27.13 14.81 9.97
CA PRO A 442 -27.92 15.03 8.76
C PRO A 442 -27.18 15.94 7.78
N GLY A 443 -27.33 15.70 6.48
CA GLY A 443 -26.73 16.51 5.41
C GLY A 443 -25.25 16.22 5.11
N LEU A 444 -24.61 15.26 5.78
CA LEU A 444 -23.25 14.84 5.42
C LEU A 444 -23.23 14.19 4.03
N LYS A 445 -22.37 14.71 3.15
CA LYS A 445 -22.28 14.28 1.75
C LYS A 445 -21.18 13.24 1.48
N MET A 446 -20.31 12.98 2.45
CA MET A 446 -19.27 11.95 2.33
C MET A 446 -19.90 10.62 1.87
N PRO A 447 -19.38 10.03 0.78
CA PRO A 447 -20.01 8.88 0.15
C PRO A 447 -19.77 7.62 0.96
N GLN A 448 -20.56 6.58 0.69
CA GLN A 448 -20.43 5.28 1.32
C GLN A 448 -19.40 4.44 0.57
N TYR A 449 -18.37 4.00 1.30
CA TYR A 449 -17.40 3.06 0.79
C TYR A 449 -17.76 1.63 1.22
N THR A 450 -17.52 0.67 0.33
CA THR A 450 -17.69 -0.76 0.62
C THR A 450 -16.33 -1.37 0.94
N LEU A 451 -15.83 -1.11 2.14
CA LEU A 451 -14.52 -1.57 2.62
C LEU A 451 -14.67 -2.74 3.60
N THR A 452 -13.73 -3.68 3.54
CA THR A 452 -13.64 -4.76 4.52
C THR A 452 -13.21 -4.22 5.89
N PRO A 453 -13.49 -4.94 7.00
CA PRO A 453 -13.02 -4.54 8.32
C PRO A 453 -11.50 -4.32 8.38
N THR A 454 -10.72 -5.16 7.69
CA THR A 454 -9.27 -5.01 7.59
C THR A 454 -8.85 -3.73 6.86
N GLN A 455 -9.54 -3.36 5.77
CA GLN A 455 -9.26 -2.11 5.07
C GLN A 455 -9.61 -0.87 5.91
N ILE A 456 -10.71 -0.93 6.68
CA ILE A 456 -11.09 0.14 7.61
C ILE A 456 -10.05 0.28 8.72
N ASP A 457 -9.58 -0.83 9.28
CA ASP A 457 -8.54 -0.84 10.30
C ASP A 457 -7.20 -0.30 9.76
N ALA A 458 -6.84 -0.66 8.52
CA ALA A 458 -5.65 -0.15 7.85
C ALA A 458 -5.74 1.38 7.61
N LEU A 459 -6.84 1.88 7.06
CA LEU A 459 -7.08 3.32 6.90
C LEU A 459 -7.02 4.06 8.24
N THR A 460 -7.65 3.49 9.28
CA THR A 460 -7.60 4.05 10.64
C THR A 460 -6.16 4.10 11.16
N THR A 461 -5.37 3.05 10.92
CA THR A 461 -3.93 3.01 11.26
C THR A 461 -3.16 4.12 10.58
N ALA A 462 -3.36 4.33 9.27
CA ALA A 462 -2.69 5.39 8.53
C ALA A 462 -3.09 6.78 9.03
N LEU A 463 -4.39 7.03 9.25
CA LEU A 463 -4.89 8.30 9.78
C LEU A 463 -4.41 8.57 11.22
N LEU A 464 -4.28 7.54 12.06
CA LEU A 464 -3.71 7.69 13.41
C LEU A 464 -2.23 8.06 13.39
N SER A 465 -1.49 7.71 12.32
CA SER A 465 -0.09 8.12 12.15
C SER A 465 0.04 9.62 11.86
N LEU A 466 -1.00 10.25 11.32
CA LEU A 466 -1.12 11.67 11.03
C LEU A 466 -1.49 12.44 12.31
N ASN A 467 -0.55 12.54 13.24
CA ASN A 467 -0.72 13.21 14.54
C ASN A 467 0.35 14.28 14.77
N ASP A 468 0.18 15.12 15.79
CA ASP A 468 1.06 16.27 16.01
C ASP A 468 2.53 15.92 16.13
N ARG A 469 2.84 14.77 16.76
CA ARG A 469 4.22 14.30 16.89
C ARG A 469 4.87 14.09 15.53
N SER A 470 4.14 13.51 14.57
CA SER A 470 4.67 13.32 13.21
C SER A 470 5.14 14.63 12.53
N TYR A 471 4.57 15.78 12.92
CA TYR A 471 4.94 17.11 12.40
C TYR A 471 5.96 17.85 13.26
N SER A 472 6.10 17.51 14.53
CA SER A 472 7.07 18.15 15.43
C SER A 472 8.34 17.33 15.65
N LEU A 473 8.46 16.18 14.97
CA LEU A 473 9.63 15.30 15.08
C LEU A 473 10.93 16.01 14.64
N PRO A 474 12.01 15.89 15.43
CA PRO A 474 13.34 16.29 15.00
C PRO A 474 13.74 15.58 13.69
N PRO A 475 14.41 16.25 12.75
CA PRO A 475 14.86 15.64 11.50
C PRO A 475 15.73 14.38 11.69
N SER A 476 16.50 14.31 12.78
CA SER A 476 17.34 13.15 13.12
C SER A 476 16.55 11.87 13.41
N LEU A 477 15.26 11.98 13.74
CA LEU A 477 14.37 10.85 14.03
C LEU A 477 13.40 10.56 12.87
N ALA A 478 13.37 11.41 11.85
CA ALA A 478 12.51 11.25 10.69
C ALA A 478 13.20 10.42 9.61
N VAL A 479 12.51 9.40 9.09
CA VAL A 479 12.95 8.62 7.93
C VAL A 479 12.10 9.05 6.74
N ALA A 480 12.71 9.82 5.84
CA ALA A 480 12.06 10.33 4.64
C ALA A 480 11.58 9.18 3.73
N ALA A 481 10.49 9.40 3.02
CA ALA A 481 10.12 8.54 1.92
C ALA A 481 11.16 8.72 0.79
N PRO A 482 11.50 7.66 0.03
CA PRO A 482 12.24 7.83 -1.21
C PRO A 482 11.48 8.83 -2.12
N PRO A 483 12.14 9.88 -2.64
CA PRO A 483 11.46 10.82 -3.53
C PRO A 483 11.04 10.12 -4.83
N GLU A 484 9.85 10.43 -5.32
CA GLU A 484 9.48 10.08 -6.69
C GLU A 484 10.30 10.93 -7.66
N SER A 485 10.83 10.28 -8.69
CA SER A 485 11.57 10.95 -9.74
C SER A 485 10.63 11.50 -10.81
N ASP A 486 10.97 12.65 -11.36
CA ASP A 486 10.34 13.26 -12.54
C ASP A 486 11.03 12.86 -13.85
N TYR A 487 11.91 11.85 -13.80
CA TYR A 487 12.68 11.38 -14.96
C TYR A 487 11.79 11.16 -16.19
N GLN A 488 12.13 11.88 -17.26
CA GLN A 488 11.53 11.72 -18.58
C GLN A 488 12.61 11.30 -19.61
N PRO A 489 12.42 10.18 -20.31
CA PRO A 489 13.33 9.77 -21.36
C PRO A 489 13.23 10.73 -22.56
N ALA A 490 14.37 11.04 -23.18
CA ALA A 490 14.43 11.99 -24.27
C ALA A 490 14.31 11.32 -25.66
N GLY A 491 14.11 12.15 -26.69
CA GLY A 491 14.24 11.71 -28.08
C GLY A 491 13.13 10.78 -28.56
N LYS A 492 13.44 9.96 -29.58
CA LYS A 492 12.47 9.03 -30.19
C LYS A 492 12.16 7.87 -29.23
N ALA A 493 13.17 7.31 -28.57
CA ALA A 493 12.98 6.30 -27.53
C ALA A 493 12.03 6.78 -26.43
N GLY A 494 12.16 8.04 -25.97
CA GLY A 494 11.23 8.59 -24.98
C GLY A 494 9.79 8.62 -25.46
N LYS A 495 9.55 9.06 -26.70
CA LYS A 495 8.20 9.04 -27.31
C LYS A 495 7.64 7.62 -27.41
N LEU A 496 8.47 6.64 -27.76
CA LEU A 496 8.06 5.22 -27.79
C LEU A 496 7.75 4.70 -26.38
N MET A 497 8.55 5.03 -25.38
CA MET A 497 8.28 4.63 -23.99
C MET A 497 6.98 5.23 -23.47
N THR A 498 6.66 6.47 -23.86
CA THR A 498 5.36 7.08 -23.58
C THR A 498 4.24 6.37 -24.34
N ASP A 499 4.35 6.16 -25.66
CA ASP A 499 3.34 5.46 -26.48
C ASP A 499 2.97 4.09 -25.88
N LEU A 500 3.99 3.32 -25.51
CA LEU A 500 3.89 1.98 -24.91
C LEU A 500 3.58 1.97 -23.40
N ALA A 501 3.47 3.14 -22.78
CA ALA A 501 3.22 3.30 -21.35
C ALA A 501 4.19 2.51 -20.45
N CYS A 502 5.50 2.54 -20.76
CA CYS A 502 6.50 1.75 -20.02
C CYS A 502 6.45 2.00 -18.50
N PHE A 503 6.24 3.26 -18.08
CA PHE A 503 6.18 3.66 -16.68
C PHE A 503 4.94 3.17 -15.92
N SER A 504 3.88 2.76 -16.62
CA SER A 504 2.73 2.12 -15.99
C SER A 504 3.08 0.76 -15.40
N CYS A 505 4.12 0.10 -15.95
CA CYS A 505 4.58 -1.20 -15.47
C CYS A 505 5.95 -1.13 -14.76
N HIS A 506 6.90 -0.42 -15.35
CA HIS A 506 8.30 -0.42 -14.93
C HIS A 506 8.68 0.84 -14.18
N ARG A 507 9.45 0.67 -13.11
CA ARG A 507 10.19 1.77 -12.48
C ARG A 507 11.52 1.96 -13.19
N ILE A 508 11.87 3.21 -13.51
CA ILE A 508 13.13 3.59 -14.14
C ILE A 508 13.59 4.91 -13.54
N ASN A 509 14.81 4.97 -13.02
CA ASN A 509 15.37 6.13 -12.34
C ASN A 509 14.44 6.70 -11.25
N GLY A 510 13.68 5.84 -10.56
CA GLY A 510 12.71 6.24 -9.53
C GLY A 510 11.35 6.75 -10.03
N HIS A 511 11.10 6.74 -11.35
CA HIS A 511 9.82 7.10 -11.96
C HIS A 511 9.08 5.84 -12.46
N GLY A 512 7.76 5.77 -12.27
CA GLY A 512 6.92 4.65 -12.74
C GLY A 512 6.49 3.65 -11.66
N GLY A 513 5.89 2.55 -12.08
CA GLY A 513 5.24 1.55 -11.23
C GLY A 513 6.13 0.37 -10.81
N ASP A 514 5.63 -0.45 -9.88
CA ASP A 514 6.30 -1.65 -9.36
C ASP A 514 5.67 -2.96 -9.88
N MET A 515 4.84 -2.87 -10.93
CA MET A 515 4.19 -4.03 -11.53
C MET A 515 5.18 -4.97 -12.22
N ALA A 516 6.24 -4.41 -12.79
CA ALA A 516 7.29 -5.10 -13.51
C ALA A 516 8.66 -4.72 -12.93
N PRO A 517 9.74 -5.44 -13.29
CA PRO A 517 11.07 -5.17 -12.75
C PRO A 517 11.53 -3.73 -12.99
N ASP A 518 12.28 -3.20 -12.04
CA ASP A 518 12.97 -1.93 -12.17
C ASP A 518 14.05 -2.02 -13.28
N LEU A 519 13.96 -1.14 -14.28
CA LEU A 519 14.82 -1.11 -15.47
C LEU A 519 15.94 -0.05 -15.38
N THR A 520 16.10 0.62 -14.23
CA THR A 520 17.09 1.70 -14.03
C THR A 520 18.49 1.33 -14.54
N TRP A 521 18.89 0.06 -14.35
CA TRP A 521 20.22 -0.44 -14.70
C TRP A 521 20.20 -1.53 -15.79
N GLU A 522 19.15 -1.58 -16.59
CA GLU A 522 18.94 -2.69 -17.52
C GLU A 522 20.07 -2.77 -18.57
N GLY A 523 20.60 -1.63 -19.03
CA GLY A 523 21.68 -1.57 -20.02
C GLY A 523 23.02 -2.16 -19.56
N SER A 524 23.30 -2.15 -18.25
CA SER A 524 24.45 -2.88 -17.67
C SER A 524 24.13 -4.35 -17.42
N SER A 525 22.86 -4.67 -17.22
CA SER A 525 22.41 -5.99 -16.78
C SER A 525 22.36 -7.00 -17.93
N VAL A 526 21.76 -6.63 -19.06
CA VAL A 526 21.45 -7.58 -20.14
C VAL A 526 22.35 -7.47 -21.35
N GLN A 527 22.40 -8.55 -22.13
CA GLN A 527 23.04 -8.59 -23.44
C GLN A 527 22.11 -7.99 -24.50
N ARG A 528 22.70 -7.30 -25.49
CA ARG A 528 21.95 -6.56 -26.51
C ARG A 528 21.06 -7.49 -27.34
N GLU A 529 21.62 -8.61 -27.80
CA GLU A 529 20.94 -9.57 -28.66
C GLU A 529 19.71 -10.15 -27.96
N TRP A 530 19.83 -10.42 -26.65
CA TRP A 530 18.70 -10.86 -25.85
C TRP A 530 17.60 -9.81 -25.75
N LEU A 531 17.96 -8.55 -25.51
CA LEU A 531 16.98 -7.46 -25.38
C LEU A 531 16.20 -7.25 -26.69
N VAL A 532 16.89 -7.31 -27.84
CA VAL A 532 16.23 -7.25 -29.17
C VAL A 532 15.23 -8.40 -29.34
N GLN A 533 15.62 -9.63 -29.02
CA GLN A 533 14.71 -10.78 -29.14
C GLN A 533 13.55 -10.70 -28.16
N PHE A 534 13.80 -10.20 -26.95
CA PHE A 534 12.78 -10.04 -25.93
C PHE A 534 11.70 -9.02 -26.33
N PHE A 535 12.06 -7.89 -26.95
CA PHE A 535 11.08 -6.95 -27.49
C PHE A 535 10.24 -7.53 -28.64
N LYS A 536 10.84 -8.38 -29.48
CA LYS A 536 10.14 -9.03 -30.60
C LYS A 536 9.18 -10.11 -30.13
N ASN A 537 9.59 -10.89 -29.14
CA ASN A 537 8.83 -11.99 -28.59
C ASN A 537 9.10 -12.14 -27.08
N PRO A 538 8.36 -11.41 -26.23
CA PRO A 538 8.57 -11.45 -24.79
C PRO A 538 8.21 -12.81 -24.22
N GLY A 539 9.22 -13.61 -23.89
CA GLY A 539 9.07 -14.92 -23.25
C GLY A 539 8.75 -14.82 -21.75
N THR A 540 8.36 -15.96 -21.15
CA THR A 540 8.07 -16.02 -19.71
C THR A 540 9.37 -16.19 -18.91
N LEU A 541 9.80 -15.15 -18.18
CA LEU A 541 11.00 -15.21 -17.32
C LEU A 541 10.72 -15.70 -15.90
N ARG A 542 9.49 -15.55 -15.42
CA ARG A 542 9.08 -15.96 -14.07
C ARG A 542 7.77 -16.72 -14.18
N PRO A 543 7.80 -18.06 -14.34
CA PRO A 543 6.59 -18.86 -14.54
C PRO A 543 5.55 -18.70 -13.43
N ALA A 544 5.99 -18.40 -12.21
CA ALA A 544 5.14 -18.17 -11.05
C ALA A 544 4.45 -16.79 -11.02
N LEU A 545 4.86 -15.83 -11.86
CA LEU A 545 4.21 -14.52 -11.94
C LEU A 545 3.08 -14.52 -12.97
N ILE A 546 1.96 -13.92 -12.57
CA ILE A 546 0.80 -13.68 -13.45
C ILE A 546 1.12 -12.60 -14.49
N ARG A 547 1.99 -11.65 -14.14
CA ARG A 547 2.34 -10.47 -14.95
C ARG A 547 3.48 -10.78 -15.92
N ARG A 548 3.27 -10.49 -17.21
CA ARG A 548 4.25 -10.69 -18.30
C ARG A 548 4.27 -9.47 -19.20
N MET A 549 5.40 -9.27 -19.90
CA MET A 549 5.53 -8.19 -20.87
C MET A 549 4.66 -8.50 -22.10
N PRO A 550 3.75 -7.61 -22.51
CA PRO A 550 2.94 -7.82 -23.71
C PRO A 550 3.72 -7.68 -25.00
N LYS A 551 3.21 -8.30 -26.06
CA LYS A 551 3.72 -8.10 -27.42
C LYS A 551 3.07 -6.84 -28.02
N PHE A 552 3.86 -5.77 -28.16
CA PHE A 552 3.41 -4.47 -28.69
C PHE A 552 3.53 -4.33 -30.22
N ASN A 553 3.88 -5.40 -30.93
CA ASN A 553 4.00 -5.42 -32.41
C ASN A 553 4.90 -4.29 -32.98
N LEU A 554 6.04 -4.06 -32.33
CA LEU A 554 7.02 -3.06 -32.72
C LEU A 554 7.69 -3.41 -34.05
N THR A 555 8.04 -2.37 -34.81
CA THR A 555 8.90 -2.51 -36.00
C THR A 555 10.36 -2.75 -35.61
N ASP A 556 11.17 -3.33 -36.51
CA ASP A 556 12.60 -3.56 -36.26
C ASP A 556 13.37 -2.26 -35.94
N GLY A 557 12.95 -1.14 -36.55
CA GLY A 557 13.53 0.18 -36.26
C GLY A 557 13.21 0.66 -34.85
N GLU A 558 11.98 0.47 -34.37
CA GLU A 558 11.57 0.84 -33.01
C GLU A 558 12.23 -0.04 -31.95
N VAL A 559 12.35 -1.35 -32.22
CA VAL A 559 13.09 -2.28 -31.35
C VAL A 559 14.55 -1.86 -31.22
N SER A 560 15.18 -1.48 -32.34
CA SER A 560 16.57 -1.01 -32.34
C SER A 560 16.71 0.28 -31.55
N GLU A 561 15.84 1.27 -31.78
CA GLU A 561 15.83 2.55 -31.07
C GLU A 561 15.69 2.37 -29.54
N LEU A 562 14.73 1.56 -29.08
CA LEU A 562 14.55 1.29 -27.65
C LEU A 562 15.75 0.55 -27.06
N THR A 563 16.28 -0.44 -27.78
CA THR A 563 17.45 -1.20 -27.35
C THR A 563 18.67 -0.29 -27.24
N ASP A 564 18.96 0.52 -28.24
CA ASP A 564 20.08 1.47 -28.23
C ASP A 564 19.99 2.44 -27.06
N TYR A 565 18.80 2.99 -26.82
CA TYR A 565 18.58 3.89 -25.70
C TYR A 565 18.82 3.19 -24.37
N ILE A 566 18.21 2.02 -24.13
CA ILE A 566 18.38 1.27 -22.87
C ILE A 566 19.84 0.89 -22.65
N MET A 567 20.50 0.37 -23.69
CA MET A 567 21.90 -0.07 -23.63
C MET A 567 22.88 1.09 -23.44
N THR A 568 22.47 2.33 -23.68
CA THR A 568 23.33 3.52 -23.54
C THR A 568 23.03 4.29 -22.25
N VAL A 569 21.75 4.52 -21.95
CA VAL A 569 21.30 5.43 -20.88
C VAL A 569 21.15 4.71 -19.54
N TYR A 570 20.70 3.45 -19.53
CA TYR A 570 20.41 2.71 -18.30
C TYR A 570 21.62 1.91 -17.81
N GLN A 571 22.75 2.60 -17.67
CA GLN A 571 24.01 2.06 -17.19
C GLN A 571 24.21 2.34 -15.69
N SER A 572 24.59 1.32 -14.93
CA SER A 572 25.02 1.46 -13.54
C SER A 572 26.46 2.00 -13.49
N PRO A 573 26.73 3.07 -12.73
CA PRO A 573 28.10 3.58 -12.57
C PRO A 573 29.01 2.60 -11.81
N SER A 574 28.45 1.62 -11.11
CA SER A 574 29.21 0.61 -10.34
C SER A 574 29.53 -0.66 -11.14
N VAL A 575 29.04 -0.78 -12.38
CA VAL A 575 29.21 -1.99 -13.19
C VAL A 575 29.82 -1.60 -14.54
N ASP A 576 31.11 -1.88 -14.70
CA ASP A 576 31.72 -1.92 -16.03
C ASP A 576 31.28 -3.21 -16.73
N ARG A 577 30.37 -3.08 -17.70
CA ARG A 577 29.73 -4.21 -18.39
C ARG A 577 30.74 -5.15 -19.06
N ASP A 578 31.83 -4.59 -19.58
CA ASP A 578 32.78 -5.31 -20.42
C ASP A 578 34.01 -5.79 -19.61
N SER A 579 34.01 -5.57 -18.29
CA SER A 579 35.08 -5.98 -17.37
C SER A 579 35.25 -7.50 -17.20
N MET A 580 34.28 -8.29 -17.64
CA MET A 580 34.34 -9.76 -17.58
C MET A 580 33.89 -10.40 -18.90
N PRO A 581 34.58 -11.45 -19.38
CA PRO A 581 34.28 -12.04 -20.67
C PRO A 581 33.01 -12.90 -20.64
N LEU A 582 32.26 -12.96 -21.76
CA LEU A 582 31.08 -13.83 -21.89
C LEU A 582 31.43 -15.29 -22.26
N SER A 583 32.72 -15.62 -22.35
CA SER A 583 33.25 -16.93 -22.75
C SER A 583 34.72 -17.08 -22.35
N GLY A 584 35.27 -18.29 -22.46
CA GLY A 584 36.69 -18.53 -22.20
C GLY A 584 37.01 -18.97 -20.77
N TYR A 585 36.00 -19.22 -19.94
CA TYR A 585 36.17 -19.83 -18.63
C TYR A 585 36.62 -21.30 -18.75
N SER A 586 37.53 -21.72 -17.88
CA SER A 586 38.00 -23.10 -17.80
C SER A 586 36.92 -24.04 -17.26
N GLN A 587 37.02 -25.33 -17.59
CA GLN A 587 36.11 -26.35 -17.05
C GLN A 587 36.19 -26.45 -15.53
N GLY A 588 37.37 -26.19 -14.94
CA GLY A 588 37.55 -26.17 -13.49
C GLY A 588 36.72 -25.07 -12.81
N GLU A 589 36.71 -23.85 -13.37
CA GLU A 589 35.92 -22.74 -12.83
C GLU A 589 34.42 -22.99 -12.94
N ILE A 590 33.96 -23.55 -14.07
CA ILE A 590 32.55 -23.89 -14.30
C ILE A 590 32.08 -24.97 -13.30
N GLU A 591 32.89 -26.01 -13.08
CA GLU A 591 32.55 -27.09 -12.16
C GLU A 591 32.58 -26.61 -10.70
N LEU A 592 33.55 -25.77 -10.32
CA LEU A 592 33.56 -25.12 -9.01
C LEU A 592 32.29 -24.27 -8.80
N GLY A 593 31.92 -23.45 -9.79
CA GLY A 593 30.70 -22.65 -9.75
C GLY A 593 29.44 -23.50 -9.58
N LYS A 594 29.36 -24.63 -10.29
CA LYS A 594 28.27 -25.60 -10.14
C LYS A 594 28.20 -26.19 -8.73
N GLN A 595 29.34 -26.56 -8.15
CA GLN A 595 29.41 -27.07 -6.78
C GLN A 595 28.99 -26.02 -5.75
N LEU A 596 29.38 -24.76 -5.95
CA LEU A 596 28.96 -23.64 -5.10
C LEU A 596 27.45 -23.39 -5.19
N PHE A 597 26.90 -23.45 -6.41
CA PHE A 597 25.47 -23.27 -6.67
C PHE A 597 24.63 -24.33 -5.94
N TYR A 598 24.97 -25.61 -6.09
CA TYR A 598 24.20 -26.72 -5.52
C TYR A 598 24.53 -27.07 -4.07
N GLY A 599 25.75 -26.73 -3.61
CA GLY A 599 26.26 -27.03 -2.28
C GLY A 599 26.23 -25.80 -1.38
N LYS A 600 27.37 -25.09 -1.29
CA LYS A 600 27.66 -24.05 -0.30
C LYS A 600 26.55 -22.99 -0.17
N TYR A 601 26.05 -22.48 -1.29
CA TYR A 601 25.04 -21.41 -1.30
C TYR A 601 23.62 -21.92 -1.52
N SER A 602 23.47 -23.16 -1.99
CA SER A 602 22.17 -23.83 -2.21
C SER A 602 21.19 -22.96 -3.02
N CYS A 603 21.68 -22.33 -4.09
CA CYS A 603 20.95 -21.40 -4.95
C CYS A 603 19.72 -22.06 -5.61
N GLN A 604 19.76 -23.37 -5.85
CA GLN A 604 18.66 -24.18 -6.40
C GLN A 604 17.41 -24.22 -5.50
N GLY A 605 17.56 -23.88 -4.21
CA GLY A 605 16.43 -23.74 -3.30
C GLY A 605 15.51 -22.59 -3.70
N CYS A 606 16.03 -21.60 -4.44
CA CYS A 606 15.26 -20.45 -4.91
C CYS A 606 15.22 -20.30 -6.43
N HIS A 607 16.26 -20.72 -7.16
CA HIS A 607 16.37 -20.57 -8.61
C HIS A 607 16.32 -21.91 -9.35
N ILE A 608 15.84 -21.89 -10.60
CA ILE A 608 15.86 -23.05 -11.51
C ILE A 608 16.96 -22.85 -12.55
N VAL A 609 17.97 -23.72 -12.57
CA VAL A 609 18.94 -23.84 -13.67
C VAL A 609 18.59 -25.06 -14.52
N ASP A 610 18.49 -26.24 -13.90
CA ASP A 610 18.03 -27.47 -14.54
C ASP A 610 16.55 -27.70 -14.25
N THR A 611 15.72 -27.62 -15.29
CA THR A 611 14.25 -27.77 -15.20
C THR A 611 13.80 -29.17 -14.78
N LYS A 612 14.69 -30.18 -14.78
CA LYS A 612 14.37 -31.54 -14.36
C LYS A 612 14.58 -31.76 -12.87
N THR A 613 15.58 -31.12 -12.28
CA THR A 613 16.00 -31.38 -10.89
C THR A 613 15.67 -30.24 -9.96
N ASP A 614 15.69 -29.01 -10.44
CA ASP A 614 15.59 -27.83 -9.61
C ASP A 614 14.13 -27.46 -9.39
N LYS A 615 13.77 -27.18 -8.13
CA LYS A 615 12.39 -26.87 -7.73
C LYS A 615 12.24 -25.48 -7.12
N GLY A 616 13.30 -24.67 -7.08
CA GLY A 616 13.26 -23.32 -6.52
C GLY A 616 12.50 -22.36 -7.44
N TYR A 617 11.37 -21.80 -6.98
CA TYR A 617 10.51 -20.92 -7.80
C TYR A 617 10.38 -19.48 -7.24
N ILE A 618 11.12 -19.15 -6.19
CA ILE A 618 11.11 -17.82 -5.56
C ILE A 618 11.91 -16.81 -6.40
N GLY A 619 13.08 -17.23 -6.88
CA GLY A 619 13.94 -16.44 -7.78
C GLY A 619 13.54 -16.60 -9.25
N PRO A 620 13.98 -15.69 -10.13
CA PRO A 620 13.84 -15.89 -11.58
C PRO A 620 14.57 -17.14 -12.05
N THR A 621 14.09 -17.74 -13.14
CA THR A 621 14.79 -18.86 -13.80
C THR A 621 16.16 -18.40 -14.32
N LEU A 622 17.13 -19.31 -14.23
CA LEU A 622 18.51 -19.14 -14.65
C LEU A 622 18.91 -20.12 -15.78
N THR A 623 17.99 -20.93 -16.31
CA THR A 623 18.25 -21.98 -17.33
C THR A 623 18.94 -21.45 -18.61
N GLN A 624 18.76 -20.17 -18.94
CA GLN A 624 19.39 -19.53 -20.10
C GLN A 624 20.03 -18.18 -19.72
N VAL A 625 20.46 -18.04 -18.46
CA VAL A 625 20.96 -16.76 -17.95
C VAL A 625 22.22 -16.29 -18.68
N GLY A 626 23.05 -17.21 -19.18
CA GLY A 626 24.27 -16.89 -19.92
C GLY A 626 24.04 -16.28 -21.30
N SER A 627 22.82 -16.37 -21.83
CA SER A 627 22.40 -15.66 -23.05
C SER A 627 21.69 -14.34 -22.74
N ARG A 628 21.31 -14.11 -21.48
CA ARG A 628 20.52 -12.94 -21.04
C ARG A 628 21.37 -11.89 -20.33
N LEU A 629 22.09 -12.27 -19.29
CA LEU A 629 22.81 -11.34 -18.41
C LEU A 629 24.27 -11.22 -18.83
N THR A 630 24.87 -10.08 -18.51
CA THR A 630 26.32 -9.84 -18.67
C THR A 630 27.09 -10.53 -17.53
N ALA A 631 28.33 -10.94 -17.80
CA ALA A 631 29.16 -11.59 -16.77
C ALA A 631 29.45 -10.64 -15.60
N ALA A 632 29.78 -9.38 -15.91
CA ALA A 632 30.01 -8.34 -14.91
C ALA A 632 28.79 -8.10 -14.01
N TRP A 633 27.58 -8.11 -14.58
CA TRP A 633 26.36 -7.95 -13.78
C TRP A 633 26.14 -9.11 -12.83
N ILE A 634 26.29 -10.36 -13.29
CA ILE A 634 26.16 -11.56 -12.43
C ILE A 634 27.16 -11.48 -11.28
N TYR A 635 28.42 -11.17 -11.57
CA TYR A 635 29.47 -11.05 -10.55
C TYR A 635 29.11 -10.00 -9.49
N GLN A 636 28.77 -8.78 -9.89
CA GLN A 636 28.42 -7.71 -8.96
C GLN A 636 27.15 -8.04 -8.15
N TRP A 637 26.18 -8.70 -8.78
CA TRP A 637 24.97 -9.16 -8.11
C TRP A 637 25.27 -10.18 -7.00
N MET A 638 26.20 -11.12 -7.22
CA MET A 638 26.63 -12.08 -6.18
C MET A 638 27.37 -11.41 -5.02
N LYS A 639 28.07 -10.29 -5.27
CA LYS A 639 28.80 -9.55 -4.24
C LYS A 639 27.86 -8.80 -3.28
N ASN A 640 26.89 -8.05 -3.82
CA ASN A 640 25.92 -7.33 -3.01
C ASN A 640 24.68 -6.91 -3.84
N PRO A 641 23.63 -7.74 -3.90
CA PRO A 641 22.48 -7.43 -4.75
C PRO A 641 21.70 -6.21 -4.21
N GLN A 642 21.66 -5.99 -2.89
CA GLN A 642 21.00 -4.82 -2.28
C GLN A 642 21.70 -3.49 -2.62
N ALA A 643 23.01 -3.50 -2.87
CA ALA A 643 23.72 -2.29 -3.31
C ALA A 643 23.35 -1.90 -4.75
N LEU A 644 23.02 -2.88 -5.60
CA LEU A 644 22.58 -2.62 -6.98
C LEU A 644 21.09 -2.26 -7.04
N ARG A 645 20.25 -3.02 -6.34
CA ARG A 645 18.79 -2.81 -6.30
C ARG A 645 18.30 -2.88 -4.85
N PRO A 646 18.10 -1.71 -4.19
CA PRO A 646 17.54 -1.66 -2.85
C PRO A 646 16.20 -2.40 -2.74
N GLY A 647 16.02 -3.16 -1.65
CA GLY A 647 14.80 -3.95 -1.43
C GLY A 647 14.74 -5.30 -2.15
N THR A 648 15.79 -5.71 -2.88
CA THR A 648 15.87 -7.08 -3.42
C THR A 648 15.83 -8.13 -2.32
N ILE A 649 15.06 -9.20 -2.57
CA ILE A 649 14.82 -10.30 -1.61
C ILE A 649 16.01 -11.25 -1.55
N GLU A 650 16.79 -11.37 -2.62
CA GLU A 650 17.95 -12.25 -2.67
C GLU A 650 18.98 -11.83 -1.61
N PRO A 651 19.33 -12.68 -0.63
CA PRO A 651 20.15 -12.28 0.50
C PRO A 651 21.60 -12.02 0.07
N ASN A 652 22.23 -10.99 0.64
CA ASN A 652 23.67 -10.83 0.55
C ASN A 652 24.36 -11.96 1.34
N ARG A 653 25.05 -12.86 0.63
CA ARG A 653 25.77 -14.00 1.20
C ARG A 653 27.23 -13.69 1.57
N ALA A 654 27.66 -12.44 1.42
CA ALA A 654 29.04 -11.98 1.64
C ALA A 654 30.08 -12.88 0.95
N MET A 655 29.87 -13.16 -0.35
CA MET A 655 30.69 -14.10 -1.12
C MET A 655 32.11 -13.56 -1.35
N SER A 656 33.11 -14.46 -1.40
CA SER A 656 34.47 -14.11 -1.83
C SER A 656 34.49 -13.80 -3.33
N ASP A 657 35.56 -13.14 -3.81
CA ASP A 657 35.69 -12.85 -5.24
C ASP A 657 35.84 -14.13 -6.06
N GLU A 658 36.59 -15.11 -5.56
CA GLU A 658 36.76 -16.43 -6.19
C GLU A 658 35.41 -17.16 -6.33
N ASP A 659 34.60 -17.20 -5.27
CA ASP A 659 33.29 -17.86 -5.31
C ASP A 659 32.35 -17.16 -6.30
N ALA A 660 32.33 -15.82 -6.28
CA ALA A 660 31.51 -15.02 -7.18
C ALA A 660 31.94 -15.19 -8.65
N GLN A 661 33.24 -15.26 -8.92
CA GLN A 661 33.79 -15.51 -10.27
C GLN A 661 33.44 -16.91 -10.77
N ALA A 662 33.61 -17.95 -9.94
CA ALA A 662 33.27 -19.32 -10.31
C ALA A 662 31.77 -19.48 -10.56
N LEU A 663 30.91 -18.93 -9.69
CA LEU A 663 29.46 -18.88 -9.93
C LEU A 663 29.11 -18.15 -11.22
N THR A 664 29.78 -17.03 -11.50
CA THR A 664 29.60 -16.28 -12.76
C THR A 664 29.96 -17.14 -13.96
N ALA A 665 31.09 -17.84 -13.93
CA ALA A 665 31.51 -18.75 -15.00
C ALA A 665 30.47 -19.85 -15.26
N PHE A 666 29.97 -20.48 -14.18
CA PHE A 666 28.91 -21.48 -14.29
C PHE A 666 27.63 -20.94 -14.90
N LEU A 667 27.15 -19.78 -14.44
CA LEU A 667 25.92 -19.16 -14.93
C LEU A 667 26.04 -18.66 -16.38
N ILE A 668 27.19 -18.10 -16.77
CA ILE A 668 27.47 -17.71 -18.16
C ILE A 668 27.54 -18.93 -19.09
N SER A 669 27.90 -20.12 -18.59
CA SER A 669 27.84 -21.35 -19.39
C SER A 669 26.40 -21.82 -19.70
N GLN A 670 25.38 -21.32 -18.98
CA GLN A 670 23.97 -21.65 -19.19
C GLN A 670 23.36 -20.86 -20.36
N LYS A 671 23.71 -21.21 -21.60
CA LYS A 671 23.28 -20.48 -22.82
C LYS A 671 22.05 -21.07 -23.54
N GLY A 672 21.53 -22.21 -23.09
CA GLY A 672 20.48 -22.96 -23.80
C GLY A 672 21.02 -23.59 -25.09
N GLY A 673 20.82 -24.90 -25.27
CA GLY A 673 21.23 -25.56 -26.52
C GLY A 673 20.39 -25.06 -27.69
N GLY A 674 21.05 -24.48 -28.70
CA GLY A 674 20.43 -24.16 -30.01
C GLY A 674 20.05 -25.42 -30.79
N LYS A 675 19.01 -26.14 -30.35
CA LYS A 675 18.33 -27.15 -31.17
C LYS A 675 16.83 -26.85 -31.20
N GLN A 676 16.40 -26.50 -32.41
CA GLN A 676 15.04 -26.59 -32.96
C GLN A 676 14.04 -27.35 -32.08
N GLU A 677 13.14 -26.61 -31.43
CA GLU A 677 11.75 -27.03 -31.19
C GLU A 677 10.83 -26.38 -32.25
N ALA A 678 11.32 -26.28 -33.48
CA ALA A 678 10.45 -26.22 -34.64
C ALA A 678 10.04 -27.66 -34.98
N ALA A 679 8.73 -27.91 -34.94
CA ALA A 679 8.04 -29.17 -35.24
C ALA A 679 8.10 -30.25 -34.15
N LYS A 680 7.09 -30.23 -33.27
CA LYS A 680 6.20 -31.39 -33.09
C LYS A 680 4.86 -31.01 -32.42
N LYS A 681 3.86 -30.94 -33.30
CA LYS A 681 2.39 -30.91 -33.13
C LYS A 681 1.74 -29.66 -32.59
#